data_AF-K9R8R5-F1
#
_entry.id   AF-K9R8R5-F1
#
_cell.length_a   1.000
_cell.length_b   1.000
_cell.length_c   1.000
_cell.angle_alpha   90.00
_cell.angle_beta   90.00
_cell.angle_gamma   90.00
#
_symmetry.space_group_name_H-M   'P 1'
#
loop_
_entity.id
_entity.type
_entity.pdbx_description
1 polymer ?
#
loop_
_entity_poly.entity_id
_entity_poly.type
_entity_poly.pdbx_seq_one_letter_code
_entity_poly.pdbx_strand_id
1 'polypeptide(L)'
;MPIDIGNGVNFPDSSTYLHTTQEWTTIEGKVNLNNTDNYYSVQLSSRSYFEVVLNDLSDNADVSLLSNDGSQVASSSLSGTRNESIARVLDAGTYFIEVHQVDDAEISYGLEYRSNHIPEQFQFKVETVQGDISLTDTKIFDADGAGDIRKVDFWLKKEGERWGKAGIVTEFNHNSDDGSIGFDYNIDNLEEGKYYLWGRATDNFGYRSNGWGQIFEVTNFVDPKVENVAPSRLDFTIESSNGGIKLNDARVYDANGIDDLERVAFQLKKQGGEWIEIADATDFKQVDGNLFGFDYGISSLEAGNYELKATAYDKAGESSESLRSFFRIDNLAPSDLAFEVEVVENGIRLTDTKVFDANGINDLSRVDFWLKKESGNWQNIEDAVEFRSNQDEYGSIGFDYSIDSLEKGNYTLWARARDGEDKYSNSKQATFNIGNAAPSQLDFNFREISGGIELRNARVFDADGINDLEKVDFQLQKEGGEWIDIEDVVEFSQNNDGSIGFGYSINNLEQGNYQLKATAIDKAGENSETLTTYFKVKNAAPTDLLFDIETIDGGIRLVDTQVYDANGIADITRVDFWLKKDDEGWQDIEDAVDFSENADGSFSFNYNLDSLESGDYVLWARSRDKSDSYGNVEQKSFSIKNVAPSQLDFDIQTTGGRIELTNVRVFDANGIDDIDKVKLWLQKDNGVKQEVADISQFRKNADGSFSFDYNLDSLQNGNYKLLARINDKANEYIELEKSFQITGVVPPQPEKDWFERNIIDTEIRNKTRTLFSDKTLNRNDMIAILEDAKDNNIVDATEIKDFRTILSNASYLGIDDYVRVLANKVVNGDTANKSGNLQAGSSSEQLDKLINKWFRGSERPQTAHTYQYAQGSLFQNGISHDDIRQGYINNCFFLAGLGATLVQSPEIIQNMFIDNGDGTFTVRFYKNGVADYVTVDRYLPTNNIGNFVYANAGDYHGNANNELWVTLAEKAYAQLNEAEWINQDGTNSYNGIGNAGYLSDAFKHITGEKAALGRFLSFDKVVNAFQSGEVVGFGSKSGGVASNIVTSHAYALVDYNAETQKFTLLNPWSTDNNAVKSRTLELSWSEITSNFSYWDSTISNVVST
;
A
#
# COMPACT_ATOMS: atom_id res chain seq x y z
N MET A 1 55.68 51.46 6.37
CA MET A 1 56.41 51.44 7.66
C MET A 1 56.13 50.09 8.29
N PRO A 2 57.15 49.34 8.70
CA PRO A 2 57.03 47.95 9.12
C PRO A 2 56.67 47.83 10.60
N ILE A 3 55.73 46.95 10.94
CA ILE A 3 55.60 46.22 12.21
C ILE A 3 55.24 44.80 11.76
N ASP A 4 56.23 43.96 11.56
CA ASP A 4 56.86 43.05 12.53
C ASP A 4 56.08 41.73 12.62
N ILE A 5 56.85 40.68 12.41
CA ILE A 5 56.47 39.35 11.99
C ILE A 5 56.32 38.54 13.26
N GLY A 6 55.13 38.03 13.52
CA GLY A 6 54.94 37.12 14.64
C GLY A 6 53.48 36.96 14.97
N ASN A 7 52.79 36.12 14.21
CA ASN A 7 51.58 35.42 14.65
C ASN A 7 51.43 34.21 13.74
N GLY A 8 51.66 33.02 14.29
CA GLY A 8 51.10 31.81 13.72
C GLY A 8 49.59 31.98 13.68
N VAL A 9 48.97 31.62 12.56
CA VAL A 9 47.52 31.57 12.44
C VAL A 9 47.04 30.57 13.48
N ASN A 10 46.38 31.06 14.54
CA ASN A 10 45.71 30.21 15.51
C ASN A 10 44.41 29.75 14.85
N PHE A 11 44.45 28.62 14.15
CA PHE A 11 43.25 27.88 13.82
C PHE A 11 42.52 27.51 15.12
N PRO A 12 41.18 27.54 15.16
CA PRO A 12 40.45 27.21 16.38
C PRO A 12 40.79 25.79 16.86
N ASP A 13 41.12 25.63 18.14
CA ASP A 13 41.40 24.32 18.80
C ASP A 13 40.25 23.30 18.68
N SER A 14 39.10 23.71 18.13
CA SER A 14 37.88 22.92 17.94
C SER A 14 37.67 22.40 16.50
N SER A 15 38.68 22.45 15.61
CA SER A 15 38.52 21.89 14.26
C SER A 15 38.25 20.38 14.30
N THR A 16 37.28 19.89 13.52
CA THR A 16 36.96 18.46 13.47
C THR A 16 37.93 17.75 12.54
N TYR A 17 38.62 16.71 13.03
CA TYR A 17 39.58 15.95 12.24
C TYR A 17 38.87 14.93 11.33
N LEU A 18 39.22 14.94 10.04
CA LEU A 18 38.66 14.09 9.01
C LEU A 18 39.63 12.97 8.63
N HIS A 19 39.17 11.73 8.76
CA HIS A 19 39.88 10.55 8.29
C HIS A 19 39.50 10.28 6.83
N THR A 20 40.46 10.42 5.91
CA THR A 20 40.20 10.25 4.48
C THR A 20 40.53 8.85 3.98
N THR A 21 39.72 8.34 3.06
CA THR A 21 40.00 7.11 2.30
C THR A 21 39.75 7.36 0.80
N GLN A 22 39.98 6.35 -0.05
CA GLN A 22 39.65 6.41 -1.48
C GLN A 22 38.12 6.47 -1.74
N GLU A 23 37.31 6.02 -0.77
CA GLU A 23 35.85 6.09 -0.81
C GLU A 23 35.33 7.43 -0.29
N TRP A 24 34.20 7.88 -0.85
CA TRP A 24 33.53 9.09 -0.39
C TRP A 24 33.04 8.91 1.04
N THR A 25 33.41 9.86 1.89
CA THR A 25 32.90 9.98 3.26
C THR A 25 32.10 11.27 3.39
N THR A 26 30.92 11.19 3.99
CA THR A 26 30.00 12.33 4.14
C THR A 26 29.82 12.69 5.61
N ILE A 27 29.80 13.97 5.91
CA ILE A 27 29.40 14.51 7.21
C ILE A 27 28.41 15.65 7.04
N GLU A 28 27.47 15.81 7.97
CA GLU A 28 26.56 16.94 8.00
C GLU A 28 27.09 18.06 8.90
N GLY A 29 26.88 19.31 8.50
CA GLY A 29 27.33 20.50 9.23
C GLY A 29 26.33 21.64 9.17
N LYS A 30 26.52 22.63 10.05
CA LYS A 30 25.70 23.86 10.12
C LYS A 30 26.53 25.09 10.44
N VAL A 31 26.30 26.20 9.73
CA VAL A 31 26.85 27.54 10.02
C VAL A 31 25.72 28.55 10.23
N ASN A 32 25.93 29.55 11.09
CA ASN A 32 24.94 30.59 11.39
C ASN A 32 25.60 31.89 11.89
N LEU A 33 24.80 32.93 12.14
CA LEU A 33 25.29 34.25 12.55
C LEU A 33 26.16 34.27 13.84
N ASN A 34 26.12 33.23 14.68
CA ASN A 34 26.97 33.10 15.86
C ASN A 34 28.22 32.22 15.62
N ASN A 35 28.25 31.49 14.50
CA ASN A 35 29.35 30.65 14.03
C ASN A 35 29.35 30.61 12.49
N THR A 36 29.94 31.65 11.88
CA THR A 36 29.92 31.88 10.42
C THR A 36 30.83 30.92 9.65
N ASP A 37 31.71 30.21 10.37
CA ASP A 37 32.77 29.39 9.79
C ASP A 37 32.86 28.06 10.51
N ASN A 38 32.88 26.97 9.75
CA ASN A 38 33.27 25.66 10.27
C ASN A 38 34.61 25.26 9.68
N TYR A 39 35.50 24.79 10.55
CA TYR A 39 36.83 24.32 10.18
C TYR A 39 36.96 22.82 10.40
N TYR A 40 37.37 22.13 9.36
CA TYR A 40 37.72 20.71 9.39
C TYR A 40 39.20 20.55 9.09
N SER A 41 39.90 19.65 9.77
CA SER A 41 41.31 19.38 9.52
C SER A 41 41.49 18.02 8.85
N VAL A 42 42.39 17.94 7.88
CA VAL A 42 42.80 16.70 7.23
C VAL A 42 44.31 16.58 7.30
N GLN A 43 44.80 15.39 7.65
CA GLN A 43 46.23 15.08 7.60
C GLN A 43 46.49 14.10 6.46
N LEU A 44 47.31 14.51 5.52
CA LEU A 44 47.81 13.65 4.45
C LEU A 44 49.20 13.15 4.84
N SER A 45 49.38 11.83 4.89
CA SER A 45 50.64 11.18 5.26
C SER A 45 51.64 11.12 4.11
N SER A 46 51.15 11.18 2.87
CA SER A 46 51.92 11.31 1.64
C SER A 46 51.19 12.26 0.68
N ARG A 47 51.79 12.51 -0.48
CA ARG A 47 51.21 13.30 -1.56
C ARG A 47 49.99 12.57 -2.10
N SER A 48 48.85 13.25 -2.03
CA SER A 48 47.55 12.65 -2.35
C SER A 48 46.75 13.55 -3.27
N TYR A 49 45.90 12.94 -4.08
CA TYR A 49 44.80 13.64 -4.72
C TYR A 49 43.65 13.74 -3.72
N PHE A 50 43.29 14.97 -3.34
CA PHE A 50 42.25 15.26 -2.36
C PHE A 50 41.07 15.94 -3.04
N GLU A 51 39.87 15.46 -2.73
CA GLU A 51 38.61 16.03 -3.22
C GLU A 51 37.69 16.33 -2.04
N VAL A 52 37.04 17.48 -2.12
CA VAL A 52 35.97 17.88 -1.20
C VAL A 52 34.83 18.52 -2.00
N VAL A 53 33.61 18.15 -1.64
CA VAL A 53 32.36 18.67 -2.19
C VAL A 53 31.48 19.13 -1.04
N LEU A 54 31.00 20.36 -1.13
CA LEU A 54 29.97 20.89 -0.24
C LEU A 54 28.64 20.78 -0.99
N ASN A 55 27.71 19.98 -0.48
CA ASN A 55 26.41 19.72 -1.09
C ASN A 55 25.28 19.84 -0.06
N ASP A 56 24.04 19.54 -0.46
CA ASP A 56 22.85 19.64 0.40
C ASP A 56 22.69 21.00 1.11
N LEU A 57 23.15 22.06 0.45
CA LEU A 57 23.15 23.43 0.93
C LEU A 57 21.72 23.97 1.06
N SER A 58 21.33 24.36 2.27
CA SER A 58 20.04 25.03 2.50
C SER A 58 20.05 26.52 2.12
N ASP A 59 21.23 27.13 1.98
CA ASP A 59 21.47 28.49 1.49
C ASP A 59 22.93 28.63 1.03
N ASN A 60 23.34 29.83 0.59
CA ASN A 60 24.65 30.12 -0.02
C ASN A 60 25.84 30.04 0.97
N ALA A 61 26.73 29.07 0.77
CA ALA A 61 27.98 28.93 1.50
C ALA A 61 29.15 28.58 0.57
N ASP A 62 30.32 29.12 0.88
CA ASP A 62 31.55 28.90 0.12
C ASP A 62 32.42 27.85 0.83
N VAL A 63 33.27 27.16 0.07
CA VAL A 63 34.29 26.26 0.63
C VAL A 63 35.69 26.71 0.22
N SER A 64 36.60 26.75 1.19
CA SER A 64 38.01 27.06 1.00
C SER A 64 38.88 25.94 1.57
N LEU A 65 39.89 25.55 0.82
CA LEU A 65 40.96 24.66 1.26
C LEU A 65 42.19 25.50 1.60
N LEU A 66 42.64 25.39 2.84
CA LEU A 66 43.74 26.15 3.43
C LEU A 66 44.89 25.21 3.78
N SER A 67 46.12 25.72 3.73
CA SER A 67 47.31 24.99 4.19
C SER A 67 47.55 25.21 5.69
N ASN A 68 48.50 24.48 6.27
CA ASN A 68 48.85 24.57 7.70
C ASN A 68 49.32 25.95 8.18
N ASP A 69 49.67 26.88 7.29
CA ASP A 69 50.03 28.26 7.65
C ASP A 69 48.88 29.28 7.48
N GLY A 70 47.69 28.81 7.09
CA GLY A 70 46.51 29.64 6.82
C GLY A 70 46.43 30.19 5.40
N SER A 71 47.39 29.89 4.53
CA SER A 71 47.30 30.28 3.12
C SER A 71 46.25 29.46 2.37
N GLN A 72 45.43 30.14 1.57
CA GLN A 72 44.42 29.50 0.72
C GLN A 72 45.09 28.74 -0.43
N VAL A 73 44.86 27.44 -0.48
CA VAL A 73 45.31 26.51 -1.53
C VAL A 73 44.33 26.52 -2.71
N ALA A 74 43.04 26.50 -2.42
CA ALA A 74 41.95 26.60 -3.41
C ALA A 74 40.66 27.07 -2.72
N SER A 75 39.71 27.60 -3.48
CA SER A 75 38.34 27.86 -3.01
C SER A 75 37.34 27.63 -4.13
N SER A 76 36.08 27.48 -3.76
CA SER A 76 34.92 27.47 -4.65
C SER A 76 33.81 28.32 -4.02
N SER A 77 33.18 29.16 -4.83
CA SER A 77 32.19 30.17 -4.40
C SER A 77 31.10 30.39 -5.45
N LEU A 78 30.38 29.33 -5.76
CA LEU A 78 29.24 29.33 -6.66
C LEU A 78 28.01 29.89 -5.93
N SER A 79 27.29 30.78 -6.60
CA SER A 79 26.13 31.44 -5.96
C SER A 79 24.96 30.49 -5.66
N GLY A 80 24.37 30.64 -4.47
CA GLY A 80 23.12 30.00 -4.08
C GLY A 80 23.35 28.59 -3.52
N THR A 81 22.41 27.67 -3.74
CA THR A 81 22.48 26.30 -3.22
C THR A 81 23.21 25.32 -4.15
N ARG A 82 24.13 25.82 -4.99
CA ARG A 82 24.89 24.98 -5.92
C ARG A 82 26.02 24.30 -5.17
N ASN A 83 26.27 23.03 -5.47
CA ASN A 83 27.36 22.30 -4.83
C ASN A 83 28.71 22.97 -5.10
N GLU A 84 29.49 23.20 -4.06
CA GLU A 84 30.87 23.62 -4.18
C GLU A 84 31.78 22.41 -4.35
N SER A 85 32.86 22.54 -5.11
CA SER A 85 33.81 21.44 -5.28
C SER A 85 35.24 21.92 -5.42
N ILE A 86 36.14 21.26 -4.71
CA ILE A 86 37.58 21.47 -4.80
C ILE A 86 38.27 20.12 -4.97
N ALA A 87 39.09 20.01 -6.01
CA ALA A 87 39.93 18.85 -6.26
C ALA A 87 41.38 19.27 -6.51
N ARG A 88 42.33 18.79 -5.70
CA ARG A 88 43.74 19.20 -5.78
C ARG A 88 44.68 18.05 -5.45
N VAL A 89 45.84 18.02 -6.11
CA VAL A 89 46.98 17.23 -5.65
C VAL A 89 47.70 18.04 -4.57
N LEU A 90 47.82 17.46 -3.39
CA LEU A 90 48.40 18.06 -2.20
C LEU A 90 49.61 17.23 -1.77
N ASP A 91 50.65 17.89 -1.28
CA ASP A 91 51.80 17.20 -0.70
C ASP A 91 51.46 16.70 0.72
N ALA A 92 52.32 15.85 1.31
CA ALA A 92 52.13 15.40 2.68
C ALA A 92 52.09 16.60 3.65
N GLY A 93 51.07 16.66 4.50
CA GLY A 93 50.86 17.80 5.39
C GLY A 93 49.45 17.90 5.96
N THR A 94 49.28 18.85 6.87
CA THR A 94 47.98 19.20 7.44
C THR A 94 47.32 20.28 6.58
N TYR A 95 46.06 20.07 6.22
CA TYR A 95 45.23 21.05 5.52
C TYR A 95 43.94 21.28 6.28
N PHE A 96 43.33 22.44 6.07
CA PHE A 96 42.07 22.81 6.70
C PHE A 96 41.03 23.12 5.62
N ILE A 97 39.81 22.65 5.84
CA ILE A 97 38.66 22.97 5.01
C ILE A 97 37.83 23.97 5.82
N GLU A 98 37.64 25.15 5.26
CA GLU A 98 36.81 26.22 5.80
C GLU A 98 35.51 26.25 5.00
N VAL A 99 34.38 26.03 5.68
CA VAL A 99 33.04 26.27 5.12
C VAL A 99 32.57 27.61 5.66
N HIS A 100 32.41 28.59 4.78
CA HIS A 100 32.10 29.98 5.10
C HIS A 100 30.67 30.32 4.70
N GLN A 101 29.89 30.82 5.65
CA GLN A 101 28.55 31.35 5.41
C GLN A 101 28.64 32.68 4.64
N VAL A 102 27.93 32.80 3.50
CA VAL A 102 27.94 34.04 2.70
C VAL A 102 26.79 34.99 3.05
N ASP A 103 25.61 34.44 3.32
CA ASP A 103 24.38 35.21 3.60
C ASP A 103 23.97 35.11 5.09
N ASP A 104 23.21 36.09 5.60
CA ASP A 104 22.83 36.21 7.03
C ASP A 104 21.80 35.16 7.53
N ALA A 105 21.72 33.96 6.92
CA ALA A 105 20.78 32.89 7.24
C ALA A 105 21.49 31.62 7.76
N GLU A 106 20.85 30.87 8.68
CA GLU A 106 21.39 29.56 9.10
C GLU A 106 21.44 28.58 7.90
N ILE A 107 22.60 27.95 7.70
CA ILE A 107 22.86 27.05 6.58
C ILE A 107 23.17 25.66 7.12
N SER A 108 22.39 24.66 6.71
CA SER A 108 22.73 23.24 6.82
C SER A 108 23.36 22.77 5.52
N TYR A 109 24.34 21.88 5.59
CA TYR A 109 25.05 21.33 4.45
C TYR A 109 25.57 19.92 4.69
N GLY A 110 25.80 19.19 3.61
CA GLY A 110 26.63 17.99 3.55
C GLY A 110 28.04 18.34 3.08
N LEU A 111 29.06 17.78 3.74
CA LEU A 111 30.46 17.86 3.32
C LEU A 111 30.94 16.46 2.99
N GLU A 112 31.16 16.22 1.71
CA GLU A 112 31.72 14.99 1.18
C GLU A 112 33.21 15.17 0.88
N TYR A 113 34.02 14.18 1.22
CA TYR A 113 35.45 14.24 0.98
C TYR A 113 36.05 12.86 0.76
N ARG A 114 37.19 12.82 0.05
CA ARG A 114 38.01 11.62 -0.13
C ARG A 114 39.45 11.99 -0.48
N SER A 115 40.36 11.02 -0.35
CA SER A 115 41.74 11.16 -0.84
C SER A 115 42.27 9.86 -1.44
N ASN A 116 43.13 10.00 -2.45
CA ASN A 116 43.90 8.89 -3.03
C ASN A 116 45.38 9.17 -2.83
N HIS A 117 46.17 8.21 -2.32
CA HIS A 117 47.61 8.38 -2.32
C HIS A 117 48.13 8.29 -3.76
N ILE A 118 49.12 9.11 -4.10
CA ILE A 118 49.73 9.08 -5.43
C ILE A 118 51.05 8.34 -5.28
N PRO A 119 51.38 7.39 -6.17
CA PRO A 119 52.64 6.68 -6.07
C PRO A 119 53.80 7.67 -6.18
N GLU A 120 54.69 7.72 -5.19
CA GLU A 120 55.68 8.80 -5.11
C GLU A 120 57.03 8.38 -5.65
N GLN A 121 57.58 7.26 -5.17
CA GLN A 121 58.96 6.87 -5.46
C GLN A 121 58.98 5.64 -6.37
N PHE A 122 59.46 5.82 -7.59
CA PHE A 122 59.71 4.74 -8.55
C PHE A 122 61.22 4.61 -8.74
N GLN A 123 61.76 3.40 -8.64
CA GLN A 123 63.16 3.10 -8.92
C GLN A 123 63.39 1.68 -9.42
N PHE A 124 64.53 1.47 -10.09
CA PHE A 124 65.04 0.17 -10.50
C PHE A 124 66.56 0.26 -10.73
N LYS A 125 67.22 -0.91 -10.78
CA LYS A 125 68.59 -1.11 -11.24
C LYS A 125 68.61 -1.96 -12.51
N VAL A 126 69.60 -1.75 -13.38
CA VAL A 126 69.82 -2.53 -14.60
C VAL A 126 71.06 -3.41 -14.44
N GLU A 127 70.92 -4.71 -14.71
CA GLU A 127 72.02 -5.66 -14.85
C GLU A 127 72.11 -6.14 -16.31
N THR A 128 73.33 -6.23 -16.85
CA THR A 128 73.59 -6.61 -18.25
C THR A 128 74.33 -7.94 -18.34
N VAL A 129 73.85 -8.87 -19.18
CA VAL A 129 74.50 -10.16 -19.46
C VAL A 129 74.35 -10.51 -20.94
N GLN A 130 75.47 -10.55 -21.68
CA GLN A 130 75.57 -11.10 -23.06
C GLN A 130 74.55 -10.59 -24.11
N GLY A 131 74.19 -9.30 -24.07
CA GLY A 131 73.23 -8.72 -25.02
C GLY A 131 71.85 -8.48 -24.40
N ASP A 132 71.58 -9.10 -23.25
CA ASP A 132 70.31 -8.97 -22.55
C ASP A 132 70.45 -8.11 -21.29
N ILE A 133 69.36 -7.49 -20.88
CA ILE A 133 69.26 -6.76 -19.62
C ILE A 133 68.12 -7.27 -18.76
N SER A 134 68.35 -7.30 -17.45
CA SER A 134 67.35 -7.59 -16.44
C SER A 134 67.26 -6.47 -15.43
N LEU A 135 66.04 -6.08 -15.06
CA LEU A 135 65.82 -5.09 -14.01
C LEU A 135 65.80 -5.75 -12.64
N THR A 136 66.62 -5.23 -11.72
CA THR A 136 66.70 -5.66 -10.32
C THR A 136 66.37 -4.49 -9.39
N ASP A 137 66.04 -4.76 -8.12
CA ASP A 137 65.71 -3.71 -7.12
C ASP A 137 64.57 -2.77 -7.61
N THR A 138 63.59 -3.33 -8.31
CA THR A 138 62.40 -2.63 -8.81
C THR A 138 61.48 -2.29 -7.64
N LYS A 139 61.23 -1.00 -7.42
CA LYS A 139 60.43 -0.53 -6.29
C LYS A 139 59.55 0.64 -6.70
N ILE A 140 58.25 0.50 -6.46
CA ILE A 140 57.27 1.59 -6.44
C ILE A 140 56.81 1.71 -4.99
N PHE A 141 56.86 2.91 -4.43
CA PHE A 141 56.29 3.17 -3.11
C PHE A 141 54.97 3.91 -3.28
N ASP A 142 53.90 3.25 -2.82
CA ASP A 142 52.58 3.84 -2.66
C ASP A 142 52.07 3.59 -1.24
N ALA A 143 51.39 4.58 -0.66
CA ALA A 143 51.03 4.56 0.76
C ALA A 143 49.74 3.76 1.04
N ASP A 144 48.90 3.55 0.03
CA ASP A 144 47.71 2.68 0.06
C ASP A 144 47.94 1.29 -0.56
N GLY A 145 49.16 1.01 -1.04
CA GLY A 145 49.64 -0.34 -1.38
C GLY A 145 49.58 -0.69 -2.88
N ALA A 146 49.75 -1.97 -3.21
CA ALA A 146 49.91 -2.41 -4.60
C ALA A 146 48.62 -2.43 -5.44
N GLY A 147 47.46 -2.40 -4.78
CA GLY A 147 46.17 -2.74 -5.39
C GLY A 147 45.66 -1.73 -6.42
N ASP A 148 46.14 -0.48 -6.37
CA ASP A 148 45.69 0.59 -7.25
C ASP A 148 46.75 1.00 -8.29
N ILE A 149 47.92 0.36 -8.34
CA ILE A 149 48.91 0.57 -9.41
C ILE A 149 48.46 -0.11 -10.69
N ARG A 150 48.24 0.69 -11.74
CA ARG A 150 47.75 0.20 -13.03
C ARG A 150 48.85 -0.32 -13.95
N LYS A 151 49.95 0.43 -14.06
CA LYS A 151 51.03 0.12 -15.00
C LYS A 151 52.33 0.88 -14.75
N VAL A 152 53.44 0.34 -15.26
CA VAL A 152 54.71 1.06 -15.47
C VAL A 152 55.02 1.09 -16.96
N ASP A 153 55.18 2.28 -17.53
CA ASP A 153 55.64 2.43 -18.90
C ASP A 153 57.19 2.58 -18.92
N PHE A 154 57.86 1.91 -19.87
CA PHE A 154 59.31 2.01 -20.10
C PHE A 154 59.66 2.58 -21.48
N TRP A 155 60.72 3.37 -21.52
CA TRP A 155 61.31 3.94 -22.72
C TRP A 155 62.81 3.69 -22.73
N LEU A 156 63.35 3.29 -23.88
CA LEU A 156 64.75 2.98 -24.09
C LEU A 156 65.30 3.87 -25.21
N LYS A 157 66.56 4.26 -25.08
CA LYS A 157 67.29 5.04 -26.10
C LYS A 157 68.75 4.61 -26.14
N LYS A 158 69.27 4.28 -27.33
CA LYS A 158 70.72 4.17 -27.57
C LYS A 158 71.37 5.56 -27.66
N GLU A 159 72.61 5.69 -27.21
CA GLU A 159 73.35 6.96 -27.28
C GLU A 159 73.41 7.49 -28.72
N GLY A 160 72.97 8.74 -28.92
CA GLY A 160 72.83 9.35 -30.25
C GLY A 160 71.47 9.19 -30.92
N GLU A 161 70.58 8.32 -30.42
CA GLU A 161 69.26 8.06 -31.01
C GLU A 161 68.11 8.83 -30.33
N ARG A 162 66.87 8.61 -30.78
CA ARG A 162 65.65 9.16 -30.15
C ARG A 162 65.09 8.13 -29.15
N TRP A 163 64.32 8.62 -28.17
CA TRP A 163 63.59 7.73 -27.25
C TRP A 163 62.53 6.92 -27.99
N GLY A 164 62.57 5.61 -27.79
CA GLY A 164 61.53 4.66 -28.21
C GLY A 164 60.82 4.08 -26.99
N LYS A 165 59.57 3.66 -27.15
CA LYS A 165 58.86 2.91 -26.11
C LYS A 165 59.43 1.49 -26.07
N ALA A 166 59.86 1.04 -24.90
CA ALA A 166 60.52 -0.25 -24.71
C ALA A 166 59.52 -1.34 -24.27
N GLY A 167 58.57 -0.98 -23.42
CA GLY A 167 57.57 -1.93 -22.91
C GLY A 167 56.65 -1.32 -21.86
N ILE A 168 55.74 -2.16 -21.35
CA ILE A 168 54.81 -1.84 -20.27
C ILE A 168 54.78 -3.03 -19.32
N VAL A 169 54.77 -2.76 -18.03
CA VAL A 169 54.51 -3.76 -16.98
C VAL A 169 53.15 -3.46 -16.36
N THR A 170 52.33 -4.48 -16.21
CA THR A 170 51.00 -4.42 -15.57
C THR A 170 50.83 -5.44 -14.44
N GLU A 171 51.86 -6.25 -14.19
CA GLU A 171 51.88 -7.26 -13.13
C GLU A 171 52.89 -6.84 -12.07
N PHE A 172 52.45 -6.88 -10.80
CA PHE A 172 53.17 -6.31 -9.68
C PHE A 172 53.17 -7.26 -8.49
N ASN A 173 54.29 -7.30 -7.77
CA ASN A 173 54.49 -8.12 -6.60
C ASN A 173 54.69 -7.22 -5.37
N HIS A 174 53.92 -7.43 -4.30
CA HIS A 174 54.09 -6.67 -3.07
C HIS A 174 55.28 -7.20 -2.25
N ASN A 175 56.26 -6.33 -1.96
CA ASN A 175 57.41 -6.66 -1.14
C ASN A 175 57.12 -6.38 0.33
N SER A 176 56.94 -7.44 1.13
CA SER A 176 56.61 -7.34 2.56
C SER A 176 57.72 -6.72 3.41
N ASP A 177 58.96 -6.70 2.94
CA ASP A 177 60.12 -6.34 3.75
C ASP A 177 60.30 -4.81 3.91
N ASP A 178 59.90 -4.03 2.90
CA ASP A 178 59.98 -2.57 2.92
C ASP A 178 58.71 -1.84 2.44
N GLY A 179 57.63 -2.59 2.18
CA GLY A 179 56.35 -2.03 1.74
C GLY A 179 56.36 -1.50 0.31
N SER A 180 57.41 -1.79 -0.47
CA SER A 180 57.47 -1.43 -1.89
C SER A 180 56.74 -2.44 -2.76
N ILE A 181 56.43 -2.02 -3.99
CA ILE A 181 55.80 -2.82 -5.01
C ILE A 181 56.86 -3.09 -6.09
N GLY A 182 57.23 -4.36 -6.26
CA GLY A 182 58.23 -4.82 -7.21
C GLY A 182 57.62 -5.38 -8.49
N PHE A 183 58.45 -5.60 -9.49
CA PHE A 183 58.07 -6.21 -10.77
C PHE A 183 59.29 -6.74 -11.53
N ASP A 184 59.09 -7.70 -12.42
CA ASP A 184 60.13 -8.26 -13.27
C ASP A 184 60.04 -7.70 -14.70
N TYR A 185 61.17 -7.34 -15.31
CA TYR A 185 61.21 -6.85 -16.68
C TYR A 185 62.61 -7.05 -17.31
N ASN A 186 62.64 -7.66 -18.49
CA ASN A 186 63.86 -7.94 -19.26
C ASN A 186 63.78 -7.34 -20.68
N ILE A 187 64.93 -6.99 -21.27
CA ILE A 187 65.03 -6.64 -22.69
C ILE A 187 66.21 -7.41 -23.28
N ASP A 188 65.93 -8.22 -24.29
CA ASP A 188 66.91 -9.13 -24.88
C ASP A 188 67.46 -8.60 -26.22
N ASN A 189 68.61 -9.12 -26.64
CA ASN A 189 69.23 -8.89 -27.95
C ASN A 189 69.57 -7.43 -28.27
N LEU A 190 69.97 -6.64 -27.27
CA LEU A 190 70.51 -5.31 -27.48
C LEU A 190 71.90 -5.39 -28.12
N GLU A 191 72.05 -4.72 -29.26
CA GLU A 191 73.35 -4.53 -29.89
C GLU A 191 74.33 -3.84 -28.94
N GLU A 192 75.63 -4.12 -29.10
CA GLU A 192 76.70 -3.46 -28.36
C GLU A 192 76.58 -1.92 -28.43
N GLY A 193 76.69 -1.27 -27.28
CA GLY A 193 76.55 0.17 -27.15
C GLY A 193 76.03 0.65 -25.80
N LYS A 194 75.97 1.97 -25.67
CA LYS A 194 75.51 2.66 -24.45
C LYS A 194 74.04 3.05 -24.57
N TYR A 195 73.25 2.76 -23.53
CA TYR A 195 71.81 2.97 -23.52
C TYR A 195 71.34 3.75 -22.30
N TYR A 196 70.19 4.41 -22.46
CA TYR A 196 69.43 5.11 -21.44
C TYR A 196 68.07 4.42 -21.33
N LEU A 197 67.71 3.89 -20.16
CA LEU A 197 66.38 3.36 -19.87
C LEU A 197 65.69 4.28 -18.87
N TRP A 198 64.43 4.60 -19.12
CA TRP A 198 63.60 5.44 -18.26
C TRP A 198 62.21 4.83 -18.10
N GLY A 199 61.63 4.92 -16.91
CA GLY A 199 60.29 4.42 -16.64
C GLY A 199 59.50 5.30 -15.66
N ARG A 200 58.20 5.01 -15.58
CA ARG A 200 57.27 5.73 -14.69
C ARG A 200 56.04 4.88 -14.36
N ALA A 201 55.65 4.83 -13.09
CA ALA A 201 54.42 4.17 -12.64
C ALA A 201 53.20 5.08 -12.77
N THR A 202 52.03 4.47 -12.99
CA THR A 202 50.72 5.14 -13.07
C THR A 202 49.70 4.31 -12.30
N ASP A 203 48.91 4.96 -11.44
CA ASP A 203 47.80 4.33 -10.72
C ASP A 203 46.54 4.19 -11.60
N ASN A 204 45.49 3.59 -11.02
CA ASN A 204 44.18 3.37 -11.64
C ASN A 204 43.39 4.68 -11.82
N PHE A 205 43.69 5.71 -11.03
CA PHE A 205 43.11 7.05 -11.16
C PHE A 205 43.84 7.91 -12.20
N GLY A 206 44.94 7.40 -12.77
CA GLY A 206 45.73 8.02 -13.83
C GLY A 206 46.82 8.99 -13.35
N TYR A 207 47.04 9.12 -12.04
CA TYR A 207 48.15 9.89 -11.50
C TYR A 207 49.43 9.06 -11.55
N ARG A 208 50.57 9.76 -11.56
CA ARG A 208 51.83 9.18 -12.01
C ARG A 208 52.97 9.51 -11.07
N SER A 209 53.83 8.54 -10.84
CA SER A 209 55.02 8.66 -10.01
C SER A 209 56.06 9.62 -10.54
N ASN A 210 57.11 9.80 -9.76
CA ASN A 210 58.36 10.35 -10.26
C ASN A 210 58.89 9.48 -11.42
N GLY A 211 59.58 10.09 -12.38
CA GLY A 211 60.27 9.36 -13.42
C GLY A 211 61.64 8.90 -12.95
N TRP A 212 62.02 7.67 -13.28
CA TRP A 212 63.33 7.10 -12.92
C TRP A 212 64.01 6.52 -14.13
N GLY A 213 65.33 6.67 -14.21
CA GLY A 213 66.09 6.10 -15.30
C GLY A 213 67.56 5.88 -14.98
N GLN A 214 68.17 4.96 -15.70
CA GLN A 214 69.57 4.56 -15.53
C GLN A 214 70.27 4.45 -16.89
N ILE A 215 71.58 4.71 -16.88
CA ILE A 215 72.48 4.57 -18.02
C ILE A 215 73.29 3.29 -17.83
N PHE A 216 73.42 2.48 -18.89
CA PHE A 216 74.19 1.23 -18.88
C PHE A 216 74.84 0.96 -20.25
N GLU A 217 75.79 0.01 -20.29
CA GLU A 217 76.52 -0.41 -21.49
C GLU A 217 76.36 -1.92 -21.71
N VAL A 218 76.14 -2.32 -22.97
CA VAL A 218 76.07 -3.71 -23.41
C VAL A 218 77.35 -4.03 -24.17
N THR A 219 78.03 -5.15 -23.85
CA THR A 219 79.30 -5.60 -24.48
C THR A 219 79.25 -7.10 -24.84
N ASN A 220 79.97 -7.51 -25.89
CA ASN A 220 80.05 -8.88 -26.45
C ASN A 220 78.82 -9.39 -27.22
N PHE A 221 78.48 -8.73 -28.33
CA PHE A 221 77.54 -9.27 -29.34
C PHE A 221 78.23 -10.33 -30.22
N VAL A 222 77.64 -11.52 -30.37
CA VAL A 222 78.18 -12.61 -31.22
C VAL A 222 77.30 -12.77 -32.47
N ASP A 223 77.86 -12.47 -33.64
CA ASP A 223 77.23 -12.62 -34.97
C ASP A 223 77.20 -14.12 -35.39
N PRO A 224 76.02 -14.74 -35.58
CA PRO A 224 75.92 -16.17 -35.89
C PRO A 224 75.93 -16.40 -37.42
N LYS A 225 77.10 -16.76 -37.98
CA LYS A 225 77.18 -17.35 -39.33
C LYS A 225 78.04 -18.61 -39.36
N VAL A 226 77.38 -19.75 -39.21
CA VAL A 226 77.76 -21.05 -39.79
C VAL A 226 76.67 -21.38 -40.83
N GLU A 227 77.02 -21.96 -41.98
CA GLU A 227 76.03 -22.32 -43.00
C GLU A 227 75.02 -23.32 -42.43
N ASN A 228 73.82 -22.82 -42.18
CA ASN A 228 72.67 -23.50 -41.61
C ASN A 228 71.96 -24.39 -42.66
N VAL A 229 71.43 -25.53 -42.23
CA VAL A 229 70.62 -26.44 -43.06
C VAL A 229 69.31 -26.70 -42.33
N ALA A 230 68.21 -26.19 -42.87
CA ALA A 230 66.91 -26.23 -42.21
C ALA A 230 66.46 -27.64 -41.79
N PRO A 231 65.79 -27.77 -40.63
CA PRO A 231 65.19 -29.02 -40.20
C PRO A 231 64.15 -29.49 -41.22
N SER A 232 64.03 -30.81 -41.38
CA SER A 232 63.11 -31.44 -42.32
C SER A 232 62.41 -32.65 -41.68
N ARG A 233 61.31 -33.12 -42.28
CA ARG A 233 60.56 -34.31 -41.82
C ARG A 233 60.16 -34.27 -40.33
N LEU A 234 59.22 -33.37 -40.02
CA LEU A 234 58.50 -33.33 -38.74
C LEU A 234 57.31 -34.31 -38.80
N ASP A 235 57.25 -35.26 -37.88
CA ASP A 235 56.21 -36.30 -37.82
C ASP A 235 55.75 -36.52 -36.37
N PHE A 236 54.45 -36.69 -36.15
CA PHE A 236 53.86 -37.12 -34.87
C PHE A 236 52.45 -37.69 -35.08
N THR A 237 51.95 -38.41 -34.08
CA THR A 237 50.53 -38.81 -33.97
C THR A 237 49.90 -38.16 -32.75
N ILE A 238 48.62 -37.82 -32.82
CA ILE A 238 47.89 -37.18 -31.71
C ILE A 238 47.04 -38.23 -31.00
N GLU A 239 47.18 -38.31 -29.68
CA GLU A 239 46.27 -39.03 -28.80
C GLU A 239 45.53 -38.04 -27.89
N SER A 240 44.20 -38.02 -27.93
CA SER A 240 43.37 -37.19 -27.06
C SER A 240 43.19 -37.85 -25.69
N SER A 241 43.37 -37.10 -24.60
CA SER A 241 43.16 -37.57 -23.23
C SER A 241 42.64 -36.43 -22.34
N ASN A 242 41.56 -36.67 -21.58
CA ASN A 242 40.97 -35.81 -20.54
C ASN A 242 41.26 -34.30 -20.69
N GLY A 243 40.53 -33.63 -21.58
CA GLY A 243 40.68 -32.18 -21.80
C GLY A 243 41.99 -31.78 -22.45
N GLY A 244 42.68 -32.65 -23.19
CA GLY A 244 43.98 -32.34 -23.78
C GLY A 244 44.44 -33.34 -24.83
N ILE A 245 45.68 -33.15 -25.30
CA ILE A 245 46.36 -34.06 -26.23
C ILE A 245 47.78 -34.38 -25.77
N LYS A 246 48.27 -35.54 -26.20
CA LYS A 246 49.69 -35.89 -26.17
C LYS A 246 50.15 -36.26 -27.58
N LEU A 247 51.32 -35.77 -27.97
CA LEU A 247 51.97 -36.19 -29.20
C LEU A 247 52.74 -37.48 -28.95
N ASN A 248 52.40 -38.53 -29.69
CA ASN A 248 53.09 -39.81 -29.68
C ASN A 248 54.01 -39.92 -30.89
N ASP A 249 55.18 -40.53 -30.67
CA ASP A 249 56.21 -40.71 -31.69
C ASP A 249 56.66 -39.38 -32.35
N ALA A 250 56.64 -38.27 -31.60
CA ALA A 250 56.95 -36.96 -32.13
C ALA A 250 58.45 -36.79 -32.40
N ARG A 251 58.80 -36.55 -33.67
CA ARG A 251 60.18 -36.57 -34.16
C ARG A 251 60.39 -35.51 -35.24
N VAL A 252 61.59 -34.96 -35.29
CA VAL A 252 62.08 -34.02 -36.30
C VAL A 252 63.46 -34.46 -36.77
N TYR A 253 63.73 -34.37 -38.07
CA TYR A 253 65.05 -34.67 -38.62
C TYR A 253 65.83 -33.37 -38.87
N ASP A 254 67.08 -33.33 -38.40
CA ASP A 254 67.98 -32.23 -38.71
C ASP A 254 69.33 -32.74 -39.23
N ALA A 255 69.74 -32.25 -40.40
CA ALA A 255 70.93 -32.69 -41.10
C ALA A 255 72.25 -32.25 -40.43
N ASN A 256 72.28 -31.12 -39.72
CA ASN A 256 73.49 -30.57 -39.08
C ASN A 256 73.52 -30.81 -37.55
N GLY A 257 72.45 -31.39 -36.99
CA GLY A 257 72.44 -32.06 -35.69
C GLY A 257 71.69 -31.31 -34.59
N ILE A 258 71.60 -31.92 -33.40
CA ILE A 258 70.77 -31.40 -32.29
C ILE A 258 71.19 -30.03 -31.79
N ASP A 259 72.47 -29.67 -31.93
CA ASP A 259 73.00 -28.38 -31.48
C ASP A 259 72.49 -27.21 -32.31
N ASP A 260 71.96 -27.46 -33.50
CA ASP A 260 71.41 -26.45 -34.41
C ASP A 260 69.88 -26.33 -34.34
N LEU A 261 69.19 -27.38 -33.89
CA LEU A 261 67.74 -27.36 -33.72
C LEU A 261 67.36 -26.42 -32.56
N GLU A 262 66.53 -25.40 -32.83
CA GLU A 262 66.11 -24.41 -31.83
C GLU A 262 64.83 -24.86 -31.14
N ARG A 263 63.79 -25.15 -31.93
CA ARG A 263 62.44 -25.43 -31.42
C ARG A 263 61.52 -26.06 -32.46
N VAL A 264 60.43 -26.66 -31.99
CA VAL A 264 59.25 -26.94 -32.80
C VAL A 264 58.15 -26.01 -32.32
N ALA A 265 57.80 -25.04 -33.15
CA ALA A 265 56.77 -24.07 -32.85
C ALA A 265 55.39 -24.64 -33.14
N PHE A 266 54.45 -24.38 -32.24
CA PHE A 266 53.09 -24.89 -32.33
C PHE A 266 52.08 -23.75 -32.39
N GLN A 267 51.19 -23.83 -33.38
CA GLN A 267 50.00 -23.01 -33.46
C GLN A 267 48.78 -23.90 -33.33
N LEU A 268 47.80 -23.47 -32.56
CA LEU A 268 46.54 -24.16 -32.37
C LEU A 268 45.39 -23.32 -32.88
N LYS A 269 44.38 -23.96 -33.48
CA LYS A 269 43.15 -23.29 -33.89
C LYS A 269 41.94 -24.16 -33.57
N LYS A 270 40.99 -23.61 -32.82
CA LYS A 270 39.63 -24.17 -32.66
C LYS A 270 38.84 -23.93 -33.94
N GLN A 271 38.00 -24.87 -34.35
CA GLN A 271 37.20 -24.77 -35.58
C GLN A 271 36.38 -23.46 -35.60
N GLY A 272 36.58 -22.64 -36.64
CA GLY A 272 35.93 -21.33 -36.78
C GLY A 272 36.66 -20.16 -36.09
N GLY A 273 37.71 -20.42 -35.30
CA GLY A 273 38.52 -19.41 -34.62
C GLY A 273 39.78 -18.98 -35.37
N GLU A 274 40.55 -18.09 -34.75
CA GLU A 274 41.87 -17.64 -35.21
C GLU A 274 42.98 -18.60 -34.73
N TRP A 275 44.16 -18.50 -35.35
CA TRP A 275 45.35 -19.22 -34.90
C TRP A 275 45.95 -18.55 -33.67
N ILE A 276 46.25 -19.33 -32.64
CA ILE A 276 46.98 -18.91 -31.46
C ILE A 276 48.33 -19.63 -31.40
N GLU A 277 49.40 -18.89 -31.08
CA GLU A 277 50.69 -19.50 -30.73
C GLU A 277 50.56 -20.17 -29.36
N ILE A 278 51.05 -21.40 -29.24
CA ILE A 278 51.12 -22.14 -27.98
C ILE A 278 52.57 -22.53 -27.70
N ALA A 279 52.88 -22.99 -26.49
CA ALA A 279 54.25 -23.25 -26.06
C ALA A 279 55.02 -24.12 -27.06
N ASP A 280 56.29 -23.80 -27.30
CA ASP A 280 57.11 -24.55 -28.25
C ASP A 280 57.78 -25.75 -27.58
N ALA A 281 58.09 -26.80 -28.35
CA ALA A 281 59.00 -27.85 -27.87
C ALA A 281 60.44 -27.42 -28.10
N THR A 282 61.25 -27.34 -27.05
CA THR A 282 62.67 -26.95 -27.10
C THR A 282 63.61 -28.01 -26.53
N ASP A 283 63.06 -29.07 -25.89
CA ASP A 283 63.83 -30.20 -25.37
C ASP A 283 63.78 -31.37 -26.36
N PHE A 284 64.94 -31.73 -26.89
CA PHE A 284 65.08 -32.76 -27.93
C PHE A 284 66.02 -33.87 -27.46
N LYS A 285 65.72 -35.10 -27.88
CA LYS A 285 66.56 -36.28 -27.59
C LYS A 285 66.85 -37.02 -28.89
N GLN A 286 68.13 -37.30 -29.15
CA GLN A 286 68.53 -38.08 -30.32
C GLN A 286 67.96 -39.50 -30.24
N VAL A 287 67.22 -39.91 -31.29
CA VAL A 287 66.58 -41.23 -31.38
C VAL A 287 67.41 -42.17 -32.25
N ASP A 288 67.69 -41.77 -33.50
CA ASP A 288 68.51 -42.53 -34.44
C ASP A 288 69.14 -41.60 -35.49
N GLY A 289 70.47 -41.58 -35.57
CA GLY A 289 71.21 -40.69 -36.46
C GLY A 289 70.80 -39.22 -36.28
N ASN A 290 70.34 -38.61 -37.36
CA ASN A 290 69.92 -37.20 -37.42
C ASN A 290 68.42 -37.00 -37.10
N LEU A 291 67.77 -37.98 -36.46
CA LEU A 291 66.37 -37.91 -36.04
C LEU A 291 66.28 -37.66 -34.53
N PHE A 292 65.57 -36.62 -34.15
CA PHE A 292 65.44 -36.14 -32.77
C PHE A 292 63.98 -36.23 -32.33
N GLY A 293 63.72 -36.92 -31.24
CA GLY A 293 62.41 -37.03 -30.62
C GLY A 293 62.19 -35.93 -29.59
N PHE A 294 60.94 -35.55 -29.38
CA PHE A 294 60.53 -34.60 -28.35
C PHE A 294 59.22 -35.04 -27.70
N ASP A 295 59.02 -34.68 -26.44
CA ASP A 295 57.76 -34.89 -25.74
C ASP A 295 56.95 -33.60 -25.79
N TYR A 296 55.68 -33.70 -26.20
CA TYR A 296 54.79 -32.53 -26.24
C TYR A 296 53.36 -32.94 -25.93
N GLY A 297 52.68 -32.09 -25.16
CA GLY A 297 51.28 -32.28 -24.83
C GLY A 297 50.64 -30.94 -24.50
N ILE A 298 49.33 -30.87 -24.70
CA ILE A 298 48.52 -29.70 -24.37
C ILE A 298 47.44 -30.19 -23.41
N SER A 299 47.35 -29.57 -22.24
CA SER A 299 46.26 -29.82 -21.27
C SER A 299 45.23 -28.69 -21.30
N SER A 300 44.07 -28.93 -20.71
CA SER A 300 43.03 -27.91 -20.46
C SER A 300 42.47 -27.25 -21.73
N LEU A 301 42.39 -28.00 -22.83
CA LEU A 301 41.64 -27.64 -24.02
C LEU A 301 40.14 -27.83 -23.77
N GLU A 302 39.37 -26.80 -24.12
CA GLU A 302 37.92 -26.87 -24.18
C GLU A 302 37.45 -27.95 -25.16
N ALA A 303 36.22 -28.40 -25.00
CA ALA A 303 35.59 -29.26 -25.98
C ALA A 303 35.49 -28.58 -27.37
N GLY A 304 35.75 -29.35 -28.42
CA GLY A 304 35.68 -28.87 -29.78
C GLY A 304 36.59 -29.60 -30.76
N ASN A 305 36.49 -29.20 -32.03
CA ASN A 305 37.39 -29.66 -33.09
C ASN A 305 38.54 -28.68 -33.21
N TYR A 306 39.76 -29.20 -33.30
CA TYR A 306 40.99 -28.42 -33.32
C TYR A 306 41.88 -28.81 -34.50
N GLU A 307 42.66 -27.84 -34.95
CA GLU A 307 43.76 -28.01 -35.88
C GLU A 307 45.06 -27.58 -35.19
N LEU A 308 46.02 -28.50 -35.08
CA LEU A 308 47.38 -28.23 -34.61
C LEU A 308 48.29 -28.07 -35.83
N LYS A 309 49.03 -26.97 -35.88
CA LYS A 309 50.07 -26.73 -36.88
C LYS A 309 51.41 -26.68 -36.16
N ALA A 310 52.36 -27.48 -36.61
CA ALA A 310 53.70 -27.56 -36.04
C ALA A 310 54.76 -27.25 -37.09
N THR A 311 55.78 -26.47 -36.73
CA THR A 311 56.88 -26.09 -37.63
C THR A 311 58.19 -26.14 -36.86
N ALA A 312 59.17 -26.92 -37.33
CA ALA A 312 60.48 -26.97 -36.70
C ALA A 312 61.35 -25.80 -37.21
N TYR A 313 62.16 -25.23 -36.31
CA TYR A 313 63.10 -24.16 -36.58
C TYR A 313 64.49 -24.54 -36.07
N ASP A 314 65.50 -24.21 -36.86
CA ASP A 314 66.89 -24.17 -36.40
C ASP A 314 67.21 -22.81 -35.74
N LYS A 315 68.40 -22.71 -35.15
CA LYS A 315 68.91 -21.51 -34.48
C LYS A 315 69.22 -20.36 -35.42
N ALA A 316 69.23 -20.58 -36.74
CA ALA A 316 69.32 -19.52 -37.73
C ALA A 316 67.93 -19.04 -38.20
N GLY A 317 66.85 -19.65 -37.71
CA GLY A 317 65.46 -19.28 -37.99
C GLY A 317 64.91 -19.84 -39.30
N GLU A 318 65.63 -20.74 -39.99
CA GLU A 318 65.07 -21.45 -41.14
C GLU A 318 64.17 -22.60 -40.65
N SER A 319 63.17 -22.97 -41.46
CA SER A 319 62.05 -23.80 -41.01
C SER A 319 61.79 -25.02 -41.86
N SER A 320 61.23 -26.05 -41.23
CA SER A 320 60.61 -27.17 -41.93
C SER A 320 59.30 -26.75 -42.63
N GLU A 321 58.78 -27.57 -43.53
CA GLU A 321 57.36 -27.44 -43.90
C GLU A 321 56.47 -27.64 -42.66
N SER A 322 55.38 -26.89 -42.58
CA SER A 322 54.45 -27.01 -41.45
C SER A 322 53.60 -28.29 -41.57
N LEU A 323 53.62 -29.12 -40.53
CA LEU A 323 52.73 -30.27 -40.39
C LEU A 323 51.41 -29.83 -39.75
N ARG A 324 50.28 -30.17 -40.36
CA ARG A 324 48.93 -29.92 -39.82
C ARG A 324 48.26 -31.23 -39.44
N SER A 325 47.67 -31.27 -38.25
CA SER A 325 46.93 -32.43 -37.76
C SER A 325 45.62 -31.98 -37.12
N PHE A 326 44.58 -32.79 -37.29
CA PHE A 326 43.23 -32.51 -36.79
C PHE A 326 42.89 -33.47 -35.67
N PHE A 327 42.29 -32.95 -34.60
CA PHE A 327 41.84 -33.76 -33.48
C PHE A 327 40.58 -33.15 -32.85
N ARG A 328 39.92 -33.94 -32.01
CA ARG A 328 38.73 -33.52 -31.27
C ARG A 328 38.96 -33.72 -29.78
N ILE A 329 38.52 -32.73 -29.01
CA ILE A 329 38.31 -32.85 -27.57
C ILE A 329 36.80 -33.01 -27.37
N ASP A 330 36.39 -34.13 -26.79
CA ASP A 330 34.99 -34.38 -26.47
C ASP A 330 34.60 -33.59 -25.21
N ASN A 331 33.38 -33.03 -25.21
CA ASN A 331 32.78 -32.45 -24.00
C ASN A 331 32.36 -33.57 -23.04
N LEU A 332 32.95 -33.61 -21.85
CA LEU A 332 32.57 -34.51 -20.77
C LEU A 332 31.73 -33.74 -19.75
N ALA A 333 30.57 -34.29 -19.41
CA ALA A 333 29.73 -33.71 -18.37
C ALA A 333 30.51 -33.60 -17.04
N PRO A 334 30.22 -32.59 -16.20
CA PRO A 334 30.69 -32.56 -14.83
C PRO A 334 30.36 -33.89 -14.16
N SER A 335 31.27 -34.44 -13.39
CA SER A 335 31.19 -35.81 -12.91
C SER A 335 30.58 -35.92 -11.51
N ASP A 336 30.85 -34.95 -10.63
CA ASP A 336 30.45 -35.00 -9.22
C ASP A 336 30.26 -33.59 -8.64
N LEU A 337 29.29 -33.44 -7.72
CA LEU A 337 28.98 -32.24 -6.95
C LEU A 337 28.87 -32.60 -5.46
N ALA A 338 29.63 -31.89 -4.63
CA ALA A 338 29.60 -32.02 -3.18
C ALA A 338 29.57 -30.65 -2.49
N PHE A 339 28.87 -30.58 -1.35
CA PHE A 339 28.84 -29.46 -0.41
C PHE A 339 28.25 -29.94 0.92
N GLU A 340 28.49 -29.17 1.97
CA GLU A 340 27.90 -29.29 3.31
C GLU A 340 27.07 -28.03 3.65
N VAL A 341 26.01 -28.19 4.44
CA VAL A 341 25.13 -27.09 4.84
C VAL A 341 25.40 -26.70 6.29
N GLU A 342 25.75 -25.42 6.50
CA GLU A 342 25.85 -24.80 7.81
C GLU A 342 24.63 -23.91 8.06
N VAL A 343 23.89 -24.12 9.15
CA VAL A 343 22.75 -23.28 9.54
C VAL A 343 23.27 -22.06 10.31
N VAL A 344 22.84 -20.87 9.86
CA VAL A 344 23.09 -19.58 10.51
C VAL A 344 21.76 -18.98 11.01
N GLU A 345 21.81 -17.93 11.84
CA GLU A 345 20.67 -17.41 12.64
C GLU A 345 19.32 -17.38 11.92
N ASN A 346 19.28 -16.95 10.65
CA ASN A 346 18.07 -16.97 9.82
C ASN A 346 18.36 -17.52 8.41
N GLY A 347 19.23 -18.52 8.23
CA GLY A 347 19.63 -18.91 6.88
C GLY A 347 20.59 -20.09 6.82
N ILE A 348 21.24 -20.25 5.67
CA ILE A 348 22.30 -21.24 5.47
C ILE A 348 23.51 -20.65 4.76
N ARG A 349 24.66 -21.27 5.00
CA ARG A 349 25.87 -21.12 4.19
C ARG A 349 26.34 -22.49 3.72
N LEU A 350 26.69 -22.61 2.45
CA LEU A 350 27.33 -23.82 1.94
C LEU A 350 28.83 -23.78 2.22
N THR A 351 29.35 -24.91 2.68
CA THR A 351 30.76 -25.12 2.98
C THR A 351 31.28 -26.37 2.26
N ASP A 352 32.59 -26.50 2.12
CA ASP A 352 33.24 -27.61 1.39
C ASP A 352 32.68 -27.84 -0.02
N THR A 353 32.42 -26.75 -0.76
CA THR A 353 31.83 -26.78 -2.10
C THR A 353 32.84 -27.29 -3.13
N LYS A 354 32.47 -28.35 -3.85
CA LYS A 354 33.34 -29.05 -4.82
C LYS A 354 32.54 -29.52 -6.02
N VAL A 355 32.93 -29.09 -7.21
CA VAL A 355 32.49 -29.61 -8.50
C VAL A 355 33.70 -30.25 -9.19
N PHE A 356 33.52 -31.49 -9.65
CA PHE A 356 34.56 -32.22 -10.36
C PHE A 356 34.26 -32.29 -11.84
N ASP A 357 35.05 -31.58 -12.64
CA ASP A 357 34.93 -31.55 -14.09
C ASP A 357 36.28 -31.87 -14.75
N ALA A 358 36.30 -32.86 -15.64
CA ALA A 358 37.49 -33.28 -16.37
C ALA A 358 37.93 -32.27 -17.46
N ASN A 359 37.02 -31.41 -17.91
CA ASN A 359 37.29 -30.31 -18.83
C ASN A 359 37.64 -29.00 -18.11
N GLY A 360 37.57 -28.99 -16.76
CA GLY A 360 37.97 -27.88 -15.91
C GLY A 360 36.96 -26.73 -15.85
N ILE A 361 37.32 -25.68 -15.13
CA ILE A 361 36.41 -24.58 -14.74
C ILE A 361 35.78 -23.82 -15.91
N ASN A 362 36.44 -23.77 -17.06
CA ASN A 362 36.00 -22.98 -18.21
C ASN A 362 34.78 -23.57 -18.93
N ASP A 363 34.49 -24.85 -18.72
CA ASP A 363 33.33 -25.54 -19.31
C ASP A 363 32.10 -25.48 -18.39
N LEU A 364 32.28 -25.08 -17.12
CA LEU A 364 31.22 -25.08 -16.12
C LEU A 364 30.32 -23.85 -16.27
N SER A 365 29.02 -24.06 -16.44
CA SER A 365 28.05 -22.98 -16.64
C SER A 365 27.50 -22.44 -15.32
N ARG A 366 26.95 -23.32 -14.47
CA ARG A 366 26.38 -22.97 -13.15
C ARG A 366 26.11 -24.21 -12.29
N VAL A 367 25.84 -24.00 -11.01
CA VAL A 367 25.21 -25.00 -10.13
C VAL A 367 23.77 -24.57 -9.92
N ASP A 368 22.84 -25.36 -10.46
CA ASP A 368 21.42 -25.12 -10.26
C ASP A 368 21.01 -25.56 -8.85
N PHE A 369 20.23 -24.73 -8.16
CA PHE A 369 19.73 -25.01 -6.82
C PHE A 369 18.20 -25.03 -6.74
N TRP A 370 17.67 -26.02 -6.03
CA TRP A 370 16.27 -26.13 -5.69
C TRP A 370 16.10 -26.30 -4.19
N LEU A 371 15.19 -25.52 -3.60
CA LEU A 371 14.85 -25.60 -2.19
C LEU A 371 13.43 -26.12 -2.03
N LYS A 372 13.23 -27.00 -1.06
CA LYS A 372 11.91 -27.51 -0.68
C LYS A 372 11.73 -27.38 0.82
N LYS A 373 10.74 -26.59 1.25
CA LYS A 373 10.25 -26.55 2.63
C LYS A 373 9.29 -27.73 2.84
N GLU A 374 9.62 -28.62 3.77
CA GLU A 374 8.82 -29.76 4.21
C GLU A 374 8.32 -30.68 3.07
N SER A 375 7.04 -31.06 3.08
CA SER A 375 6.41 -31.87 2.03
C SER A 375 6.03 -31.05 0.79
N GLY A 376 6.39 -29.77 0.74
CA GLY A 376 6.03 -28.82 -0.32
C GLY A 376 6.65 -29.11 -1.69
N ASN A 377 6.46 -28.19 -2.63
CA ASN A 377 7.03 -28.30 -3.97
C ASN A 377 8.49 -27.81 -3.99
N TRP A 378 9.28 -28.32 -4.93
CA TRP A 378 10.62 -27.79 -5.19
C TRP A 378 10.51 -26.39 -5.82
N GLN A 379 11.18 -25.42 -5.23
CA GLN A 379 11.33 -24.07 -5.76
C GLN A 379 12.72 -23.93 -6.37
N ASN A 380 12.82 -23.37 -7.57
CA ASN A 380 14.11 -22.99 -8.13
C ASN A 380 14.58 -21.74 -7.41
N ILE A 381 15.80 -21.76 -6.87
CA ILE A 381 16.39 -20.61 -6.19
C ILE A 381 17.58 -20.10 -7.01
N GLU A 382 18.26 -19.05 -6.54
CA GLU A 382 19.38 -18.46 -7.26
C GLU A 382 20.50 -19.49 -7.48
N ASP A 383 21.07 -19.52 -8.68
CA ASP A 383 22.11 -20.49 -9.06
C ASP A 383 23.50 -19.92 -8.77
N ALA A 384 24.47 -20.79 -8.43
CA ALA A 384 25.86 -20.34 -8.34
C ALA A 384 26.48 -20.28 -9.74
N VAL A 385 26.91 -19.08 -10.17
CA VAL A 385 27.51 -18.82 -11.49
C VAL A 385 28.97 -18.40 -11.41
N GLU A 386 29.48 -18.13 -10.19
CA GLU A 386 30.86 -17.75 -9.95
C GLU A 386 31.64 -18.93 -9.36
N PHE A 387 32.78 -19.22 -9.98
CA PHE A 387 33.58 -20.39 -9.68
C PHE A 387 35.03 -20.01 -9.41
N ARG A 388 35.68 -20.79 -8.53
CA ARG A 388 37.11 -20.72 -8.26
C ARG A 388 37.74 -22.11 -8.33
N SER A 389 39.03 -22.18 -8.64
CA SER A 389 39.78 -23.43 -8.46
C SER A 389 40.07 -23.63 -6.97
N ASN A 390 39.70 -24.77 -6.41
CA ASN A 390 40.14 -25.16 -5.08
C ASN A 390 41.57 -25.70 -5.19
N GLN A 391 42.48 -25.25 -4.32
CA GLN A 391 43.85 -25.79 -4.26
C GLN A 391 43.90 -27.14 -3.53
N ASP A 392 43.07 -28.10 -3.96
CA ASP A 392 43.06 -29.46 -3.42
C ASP A 392 43.79 -30.45 -4.35
N GLU A 393 44.09 -31.64 -3.83
CA GLU A 393 44.84 -32.70 -4.54
C GLU A 393 44.12 -33.21 -5.80
N TYR A 394 42.82 -32.95 -5.92
CA TYR A 394 41.96 -33.47 -6.98
C TYR A 394 41.56 -32.41 -8.01
N GLY A 395 41.99 -31.16 -7.86
CA GLY A 395 41.69 -30.05 -8.75
C GLY A 395 40.20 -29.69 -8.82
N SER A 396 39.49 -29.76 -7.69
CA SER A 396 38.05 -29.46 -7.67
C SER A 396 37.77 -27.96 -7.88
N ILE A 397 36.54 -27.65 -8.30
CA ILE A 397 36.05 -26.29 -8.52
C ILE A 397 35.13 -25.91 -7.36
N GLY A 398 35.45 -24.83 -6.65
CA GLY A 398 34.65 -24.28 -5.55
C GLY A 398 33.73 -23.15 -5.99
N PHE A 399 32.72 -22.89 -5.17
CA PHE A 399 31.77 -21.77 -5.33
C PHE A 399 31.31 -21.29 -3.94
N ASP A 400 30.91 -20.03 -3.82
CA ASP A 400 30.31 -19.50 -2.60
C ASP A 400 28.80 -19.41 -2.75
N TYR A 401 28.08 -19.79 -1.71
CA TYR A 401 26.62 -19.78 -1.72
C TYR A 401 26.07 -19.66 -0.30
N SER A 402 25.15 -18.72 -0.11
CA SER A 402 24.39 -18.56 1.12
C SER A 402 22.94 -18.21 0.78
N ILE A 403 22.04 -18.57 1.68
CA ILE A 403 20.66 -18.12 1.65
C ILE A 403 20.42 -17.39 2.97
N ASP A 404 20.15 -16.09 2.87
CA ASP A 404 19.81 -15.27 4.03
C ASP A 404 18.28 -15.23 4.19
N SER A 405 17.83 -15.07 5.44
CA SER A 405 16.41 -14.89 5.80
C SER A 405 15.48 -16.02 5.34
N LEU A 406 15.86 -17.27 5.56
CA LEU A 406 14.94 -18.41 5.47
C LEU A 406 13.96 -18.37 6.65
N GLU A 407 12.68 -18.56 6.35
CA GLU A 407 11.68 -18.83 7.36
C GLU A 407 12.03 -20.08 8.16
N LYS A 408 11.48 -20.19 9.37
CA LYS A 408 11.63 -21.39 10.19
C LYS A 408 10.94 -22.58 9.53
N GLY A 409 11.54 -23.76 9.65
CA GLY A 409 11.02 -25.00 9.07
C GLY A 409 12.10 -26.02 8.67
N ASN A 410 11.67 -27.19 8.22
CA ASN A 410 12.56 -28.22 7.66
C ASN A 410 12.72 -28.01 6.17
N TYR A 411 13.96 -27.95 5.70
CA TYR A 411 14.29 -27.71 4.31
C TYR A 411 15.11 -28.85 3.74
N THR A 412 14.89 -29.16 2.46
CA THR A 412 15.82 -29.94 1.65
C THR A 412 16.31 -29.07 0.52
N LEU A 413 17.62 -28.88 0.43
CA LEU A 413 18.30 -28.27 -0.70
C LEU A 413 18.76 -29.38 -1.66
N TRP A 414 18.41 -29.26 -2.92
CA TRP A 414 18.88 -30.14 -4.00
C TRP A 414 19.67 -29.30 -5.00
N ALA A 415 20.79 -29.83 -5.47
CA ALA A 415 21.60 -29.12 -6.43
C ALA A 415 22.23 -30.04 -7.47
N ARG A 416 22.56 -29.45 -8.62
CA ARG A 416 23.23 -30.14 -9.72
C ARG A 416 24.11 -29.15 -10.50
N ALA A 417 25.36 -29.51 -10.74
CA ALA A 417 26.26 -28.72 -11.57
C ALA A 417 26.02 -29.02 -13.04
N ARG A 418 26.15 -28.02 -13.91
CA ARG A 418 25.98 -28.20 -15.35
C ARG A 418 27.02 -27.43 -16.18
N ASP A 419 27.41 -28.02 -17.31
CA ASP A 419 28.33 -27.42 -18.28
C ASP A 419 27.62 -26.48 -19.26
N GLY A 420 28.39 -25.83 -20.14
CA GLY A 420 27.91 -24.94 -21.19
C GLY A 420 27.09 -25.60 -22.31
N GLU A 421 27.01 -26.94 -22.35
CA GLU A 421 26.17 -27.72 -23.29
C GLU A 421 24.98 -28.42 -22.59
N ASP A 422 24.61 -27.97 -21.39
CA ASP A 422 23.50 -28.49 -20.57
C ASP A 422 23.66 -29.99 -20.19
N LYS A 423 24.89 -30.50 -20.02
CA LYS A 423 25.13 -31.79 -19.36
C LYS A 423 25.38 -31.58 -17.88
N TYR A 424 24.94 -32.55 -17.09
CA TYR A 424 24.81 -32.40 -15.64
C TYR A 424 25.65 -33.40 -14.85
N SER A 425 26.15 -32.96 -13.69
CA SER A 425 26.74 -33.83 -12.66
C SER A 425 25.77 -34.85 -12.08
N ASN A 426 26.22 -35.65 -11.12
CA ASN A 426 25.28 -36.24 -10.16
C ASN A 426 24.55 -35.13 -9.37
N SER A 427 23.50 -35.48 -8.65
CA SER A 427 22.79 -34.51 -7.83
C SER A 427 23.06 -34.71 -6.35
N LYS A 428 23.15 -33.61 -5.59
CA LYS A 428 23.34 -33.64 -4.14
C LYS A 428 22.10 -33.10 -3.44
N GLN A 429 21.64 -33.80 -2.40
CA GLN A 429 20.62 -33.31 -1.47
C GLN A 429 21.23 -33.11 -0.08
N ALA A 430 20.80 -32.07 0.60
CA ALA A 430 21.08 -31.84 2.00
C ALA A 430 19.81 -31.36 2.70
N THR A 431 19.50 -31.95 3.86
CA THR A 431 18.35 -31.55 4.68
C THR A 431 18.85 -30.80 5.91
N PHE A 432 18.20 -29.70 6.25
CA PHE A 432 18.53 -28.86 7.39
C PHE A 432 17.24 -28.27 8.00
N ASN A 433 17.34 -27.72 9.21
CA ASN A 433 16.23 -27.11 9.92
C ASN A 433 16.61 -25.69 10.32
N ILE A 434 15.74 -24.73 10.02
CA ILE A 434 15.76 -23.39 10.61
C ILE A 434 14.82 -23.46 11.82
N GLY A 435 15.35 -23.36 13.03
CA GLY A 435 14.64 -23.72 14.28
C GLY A 435 13.52 -22.75 14.66
N ASN A 436 12.50 -23.28 15.36
CA ASN A 436 11.44 -22.55 16.08
C ASN A 436 11.40 -23.05 17.53
N ALA A 437 11.57 -22.17 18.50
CA ALA A 437 11.51 -22.46 19.92
C ALA A 437 10.16 -21.99 20.48
N ALA A 438 9.32 -22.94 20.89
CA ALA A 438 8.02 -22.63 21.50
C ALA A 438 8.16 -21.62 22.65
N PRO A 439 7.13 -20.78 22.91
CA PRO A 439 7.14 -19.84 24.01
C PRO A 439 7.40 -20.55 25.33
N SER A 440 8.58 -20.31 25.92
CA SER A 440 9.12 -21.12 26.99
C SER A 440 8.45 -20.89 28.34
N GLN A 441 7.90 -19.69 28.57
CA GLN A 441 7.28 -19.33 29.84
C GLN A 441 6.27 -18.19 29.67
N LEU A 442 5.11 -18.31 30.31
CA LEU A 442 4.08 -17.27 30.42
C LEU A 442 3.84 -16.98 31.90
N ASP A 443 4.06 -15.73 32.32
CA ASP A 443 3.87 -15.30 33.70
C ASP A 443 2.95 -14.07 33.77
N PHE A 444 2.05 -14.04 34.76
CA PHE A 444 1.42 -12.80 35.21
C PHE A 444 0.97 -12.92 36.67
N ASN A 445 0.82 -11.76 37.32
CA ASN A 445 0.03 -11.60 38.54
C ASN A 445 -1.26 -10.85 38.19
N PHE A 446 -2.19 -10.75 39.13
CA PHE A 446 -3.39 -9.94 38.94
C PHE A 446 -3.76 -9.14 40.18
N ARG A 447 -4.55 -8.10 39.97
CA ARG A 447 -5.21 -7.33 41.03
C ARG A 447 -6.72 -7.41 40.82
N GLU A 448 -7.48 -7.62 41.90
CA GLU A 448 -8.94 -7.46 41.91
C GLU A 448 -9.30 -6.00 41.59
N ILE A 449 -10.14 -5.81 40.58
CA ILE A 449 -10.79 -4.54 40.23
C ILE A 449 -12.30 -4.72 40.36
N SER A 450 -13.06 -3.62 40.27
CA SER A 450 -14.52 -3.74 40.34
C SER A 450 -15.04 -4.58 39.18
N GLY A 451 -15.85 -5.60 39.47
CA GLY A 451 -16.38 -6.50 38.44
C GLY A 451 -15.33 -7.35 37.70
N GLY A 452 -14.10 -7.51 38.19
CA GLY A 452 -13.12 -8.38 37.52
C GLY A 452 -11.66 -8.29 37.99
N ILE A 453 -10.71 -8.43 37.06
CA ILE A 453 -9.26 -8.43 37.34
C ILE A 453 -8.45 -7.65 36.30
N GLU A 454 -7.31 -7.11 36.72
CA GLU A 454 -6.29 -6.54 35.85
C GLU A 454 -4.99 -7.35 35.98
N LEU A 455 -4.42 -7.80 34.85
CA LEU A 455 -3.13 -8.50 34.85
C LEU A 455 -1.99 -7.50 35.05
N ARG A 456 -0.97 -7.92 35.81
CA ARG A 456 0.20 -7.14 36.19
C ARG A 456 1.45 -7.96 36.00
N ASN A 457 2.50 -7.30 35.49
CA ASN A 457 3.76 -7.95 35.13
C ASN A 457 3.54 -9.14 34.18
N ALA A 458 2.61 -8.98 33.23
CA ALA A 458 2.26 -10.02 32.29
C ALA A 458 3.30 -10.06 31.17
N ARG A 459 3.93 -11.23 31.00
CA ARG A 459 5.06 -11.40 30.08
C ARG A 459 5.18 -12.83 29.57
N VAL A 460 5.70 -12.95 28.36
CA VAL A 460 6.07 -14.20 27.70
C VAL A 460 7.58 -14.22 27.48
N PHE A 461 8.21 -15.36 27.70
CA PHE A 461 9.62 -15.58 27.32
C PHE A 461 9.65 -16.47 26.10
N ASP A 462 10.13 -15.90 25.00
CA ASP A 462 10.35 -16.61 23.75
C ASP A 462 11.81 -16.41 23.31
N ALA A 463 12.49 -17.50 22.97
CA ALA A 463 13.88 -17.43 22.53
C ALA A 463 14.02 -16.78 21.15
N ASP A 464 12.93 -16.78 20.37
CA ASP A 464 12.89 -16.27 19.01
C ASP A 464 12.35 -14.83 18.91
N GLY A 465 12.03 -14.24 20.07
CA GLY A 465 11.73 -12.81 20.24
C GLY A 465 10.32 -12.40 19.84
N ILE A 466 10.01 -11.11 20.04
CA ILE A 466 8.65 -10.56 19.91
C ILE A 466 7.96 -10.78 18.57
N ASN A 467 8.72 -10.84 17.48
CA ASN A 467 8.15 -10.99 16.13
C ASN A 467 7.60 -12.40 15.87
N ASP A 468 7.96 -13.36 16.72
CA ASP A 468 7.53 -14.74 16.61
C ASP A 468 6.23 -15.03 17.37
N LEU A 469 5.90 -14.23 18.39
CA LEU A 469 4.69 -14.41 19.18
C LEU A 469 3.45 -14.00 18.37
N GLU A 470 2.49 -14.91 18.21
CA GLU A 470 1.22 -14.65 17.50
C GLU A 470 0.20 -14.03 18.44
N LYS A 471 -0.07 -14.72 19.55
CA LYS A 471 -1.09 -14.31 20.52
C LYS A 471 -0.87 -14.89 21.91
N VAL A 472 -1.56 -14.33 22.91
CA VAL A 472 -1.84 -15.02 24.18
C VAL A 472 -3.32 -15.30 24.23
N ASP A 473 -3.65 -16.58 24.14
CA ASP A 473 -5.00 -17.14 24.12
C ASP A 473 -5.58 -17.19 25.54
N PHE A 474 -6.79 -16.66 25.73
CA PHE A 474 -7.44 -16.63 27.04
C PHE A 474 -8.78 -17.36 27.07
N GLN A 475 -8.94 -18.22 28.08
CA GLN A 475 -10.22 -18.88 28.35
C GLN A 475 -10.66 -18.64 29.79
N LEU A 476 -11.94 -18.38 29.97
CA LEU A 476 -12.54 -18.09 31.28
C LEU A 476 -13.63 -19.11 31.61
N GLN A 477 -13.64 -19.60 32.85
CA GLN A 477 -14.68 -20.47 33.37
C GLN A 477 -15.16 -19.95 34.73
N LYS A 478 -16.48 -19.74 34.85
CA LYS A 478 -17.13 -19.58 36.15
C LYS A 478 -17.29 -20.97 36.78
N GLU A 479 -17.05 -21.10 38.08
CA GLU A 479 -17.11 -22.38 38.79
C GLU A 479 -18.39 -23.17 38.48
N GLY A 480 -18.23 -24.37 37.92
CA GLY A 480 -19.33 -25.25 37.51
C GLY A 480 -19.97 -24.96 36.15
N GLY A 481 -19.51 -23.93 35.42
CA GLY A 481 -19.91 -23.61 34.04
C GLY A 481 -19.00 -24.23 32.97
N GLU A 482 -19.24 -23.89 31.71
CA GLU A 482 -18.36 -24.26 30.58
C GLU A 482 -17.19 -23.28 30.45
N TRP A 483 -16.11 -23.70 29.78
CA TRP A 483 -15.04 -22.80 29.37
C TRP A 483 -15.53 -21.93 28.21
N ILE A 484 -15.29 -20.63 28.31
CA ILE A 484 -15.64 -19.65 27.30
C ILE A 484 -14.34 -19.00 26.83
N ASP A 485 -14.17 -18.94 25.51
CA ASP A 485 -13.09 -18.22 24.85
C ASP A 485 -13.32 -16.71 25.03
N ILE A 486 -12.30 -15.97 25.48
CA ILE A 486 -12.37 -14.52 25.65
C ILE A 486 -11.29 -13.85 24.80
N GLU A 487 -11.36 -12.53 24.64
CA GLU A 487 -10.49 -11.79 23.73
C GLU A 487 -9.00 -12.07 23.97
N ASP A 488 -8.28 -12.40 22.91
CA ASP A 488 -6.85 -12.69 22.95
C ASP A 488 -6.01 -11.41 22.93
N VAL A 489 -4.78 -11.52 23.42
CA VAL A 489 -3.79 -10.45 23.26
C VAL A 489 -2.97 -10.72 22.01
N VAL A 490 -2.96 -9.76 21.08
CA VAL A 490 -2.12 -9.76 19.87
C VAL A 490 -1.12 -8.61 19.82
N GLU A 491 -1.20 -7.69 20.79
CA GLU A 491 -0.29 -6.55 20.92
C GLU A 491 0.74 -6.78 22.01
N PHE A 492 2.00 -6.63 21.65
CA PHE A 492 3.14 -6.98 22.49
C PHE A 492 4.17 -5.86 22.54
N SER A 493 4.96 -5.82 23.61
CA SER A 493 6.06 -4.88 23.80
C SER A 493 7.31 -5.60 24.29
N GLN A 494 8.46 -5.32 23.69
CA GLN A 494 9.72 -5.93 24.10
C GLN A 494 10.24 -5.24 25.37
N ASN A 495 10.45 -6.02 26.44
CA ASN A 495 11.07 -5.54 27.66
C ASN A 495 12.60 -5.60 27.56
N ASN A 496 13.27 -4.75 28.35
CA ASN A 496 14.74 -4.69 28.43
C ASN A 496 15.40 -5.98 28.96
N ASP A 497 14.64 -6.87 29.59
CA ASP A 497 15.11 -8.16 30.11
C ASP A 497 14.95 -9.31 29.10
N GLY A 498 14.54 -9.01 27.86
CA GLY A 498 14.31 -10.00 26.81
C GLY A 498 12.91 -10.61 26.82
N SER A 499 12.09 -10.36 27.85
CA SER A 499 10.69 -10.82 27.87
C SER A 499 9.79 -9.96 26.99
N ILE A 500 8.67 -10.53 26.57
CA ILE A 500 7.65 -9.89 25.75
C ILE A 500 6.48 -9.54 26.67
N GLY A 501 6.32 -8.25 27.00
CA GLY A 501 5.28 -7.74 27.89
C GLY A 501 3.96 -7.45 27.18
N PHE A 502 2.86 -7.64 27.89
CA PHE A 502 1.52 -7.30 27.42
C PHE A 502 0.59 -6.79 28.54
N GLY A 503 -0.51 -6.14 28.15
CA GLY A 503 -1.55 -5.65 29.06
C GLY A 503 -2.85 -6.40 28.85
N TYR A 504 -3.59 -6.71 29.93
CA TYR A 504 -4.89 -7.35 29.84
C TYR A 504 -5.74 -7.09 31.09
N SER A 505 -7.04 -6.83 30.91
CA SER A 505 -7.99 -6.69 32.01
C SER A 505 -9.34 -7.28 31.63
N ILE A 506 -9.98 -7.95 32.59
CA ILE A 506 -11.33 -8.50 32.44
C ILE A 506 -12.25 -7.72 33.37
N ASN A 507 -13.33 -7.16 32.83
CA ASN A 507 -14.34 -6.38 33.55
C ASN A 507 -15.73 -7.02 33.41
N ASN A 508 -16.74 -6.46 34.10
CA ASN A 508 -18.16 -6.82 33.94
C ASN A 508 -18.48 -8.31 34.17
N LEU A 509 -17.71 -8.97 35.04
CA LEU A 509 -17.98 -10.34 35.46
C LEU A 509 -19.03 -10.37 36.56
N GLU A 510 -19.93 -11.35 36.48
CA GLU A 510 -20.88 -11.65 37.55
C GLU A 510 -20.15 -12.10 38.84
N GLN A 511 -20.84 -12.04 39.99
CA GLN A 511 -20.29 -12.63 41.21
C GLN A 511 -20.04 -14.14 41.04
N GLY A 512 -18.86 -14.59 41.47
CA GLY A 512 -18.51 -16.00 41.43
C GLY A 512 -17.03 -16.26 41.64
N ASN A 513 -16.68 -17.54 41.71
CA ASN A 513 -15.29 -17.98 41.59
C ASN A 513 -15.03 -18.27 40.12
N TYR A 514 -13.88 -17.81 39.63
CA TYR A 514 -13.49 -17.91 38.23
C TYR A 514 -12.11 -18.56 38.11
N GLN A 515 -11.93 -19.26 36.99
CA GLN A 515 -10.65 -19.77 36.52
C GLN A 515 -10.33 -19.09 35.20
N LEU A 516 -9.12 -18.54 35.08
CA LEU A 516 -8.59 -18.00 33.83
C LEU A 516 -7.44 -18.89 33.37
N LYS A 517 -7.53 -19.39 32.15
CA LYS A 517 -6.44 -20.05 31.43
C LYS A 517 -5.83 -19.06 30.46
N ALA A 518 -4.51 -19.13 30.34
CA ALA A 518 -3.76 -18.37 29.38
C ALA A 518 -2.70 -19.26 28.74
N THR A 519 -2.57 -19.19 27.42
CA THR A 519 -1.55 -19.93 26.66
C THR A 519 -0.92 -18.99 25.65
N ALA A 520 0.40 -18.80 25.70
CA ALA A 520 1.11 -18.04 24.67
C ALA A 520 1.33 -18.95 23.46
N ILE A 521 1.06 -18.43 22.26
CA ILE A 521 1.12 -19.16 21.00
C ILE A 521 2.04 -18.39 20.07
N ASP A 522 3.06 -19.05 19.54
CA ASP A 522 3.90 -18.49 18.48
C ASP A 522 3.24 -18.63 17.10
N LYS A 523 3.80 -17.96 16.09
CA LYS A 523 3.29 -18.00 14.72
C LYS A 523 3.44 -19.37 14.04
N ALA A 524 4.21 -20.29 14.62
CA ALA A 524 4.28 -21.68 14.18
C ALA A 524 3.16 -22.54 14.81
N GLY A 525 2.38 -21.97 15.74
CA GLY A 525 1.30 -22.64 16.45
C GLY A 525 1.78 -23.49 17.64
N GLU A 526 3.04 -23.35 18.06
CA GLU A 526 3.54 -24.00 19.26
C GLU A 526 3.16 -23.19 20.51
N ASN A 527 2.84 -23.91 21.58
CA ASN A 527 2.22 -23.34 22.77
C ASN A 527 3.18 -23.32 23.96
N SER A 528 3.09 -22.28 24.80
CA SER A 528 3.60 -22.35 26.17
C SER A 528 2.83 -23.39 26.99
N GLU A 529 3.36 -23.73 28.16
CA GLU A 529 2.51 -24.36 29.18
C GLU A 529 1.33 -23.44 29.51
N THR A 530 0.12 -24.00 29.60
CA THR A 530 -1.08 -23.23 29.95
C THR A 530 -1.04 -22.82 31.41
N LEU A 531 -1.01 -21.51 31.66
CA LEU A 531 -1.11 -20.95 33.01
C LEU A 531 -2.59 -20.86 33.42
N THR A 532 -2.95 -21.51 34.52
CA THR A 532 -4.31 -21.41 35.10
C THR A 532 -4.27 -20.65 36.42
N THR A 533 -5.04 -19.57 36.53
CA THR A 533 -5.21 -18.81 37.77
C THR A 533 -6.65 -18.84 38.26
N TYR A 534 -6.83 -18.55 39.55
CA TYR A 534 -8.12 -18.58 40.24
C TYR A 534 -8.35 -17.22 40.91
N PHE A 535 -9.53 -16.65 40.71
CA PHE A 535 -9.92 -15.40 41.35
C PHE A 535 -11.40 -15.40 41.70
N LYS A 536 -11.80 -14.49 42.58
CA LYS A 536 -13.18 -14.35 43.02
C LYS A 536 -13.69 -12.96 42.69
N VAL A 537 -14.76 -12.90 41.92
CA VAL A 537 -15.51 -11.67 41.67
C VAL A 537 -16.58 -11.55 42.75
N LYS A 538 -16.59 -10.44 43.47
CA LYS A 538 -17.57 -10.14 44.51
C LYS A 538 -18.69 -9.30 43.89
N ASN A 539 -19.94 -9.56 44.27
CA ASN A 539 -21.07 -8.70 43.91
C ASN A 539 -20.88 -7.35 44.58
N ALA A 540 -20.81 -6.26 43.81
CA ALA A 540 -21.00 -4.93 44.37
C ALA A 540 -22.49 -4.61 44.21
N ALA A 541 -23.18 -4.35 45.32
CA ALA A 541 -24.54 -3.82 45.21
C ALA A 541 -24.49 -2.44 44.52
N PRO A 542 -25.56 -2.04 43.82
CA PRO A 542 -25.66 -0.69 43.28
C PRO A 542 -25.41 0.32 44.39
N THR A 543 -24.59 1.35 44.17
CA THR A 543 -24.15 2.21 45.28
C THR A 543 -25.09 3.39 45.47
N ASP A 544 -25.24 4.20 44.43
CA ASP A 544 -25.89 5.50 44.50
C ASP A 544 -27.01 5.59 43.46
N LEU A 545 -28.25 5.72 43.94
CA LEU A 545 -29.44 6.15 43.23
C LEU A 545 -29.66 7.63 43.57
N LEU A 546 -29.63 8.47 42.54
CA LEU A 546 -29.87 9.90 42.63
C LEU A 546 -30.98 10.28 41.65
N PHE A 547 -31.89 11.14 42.10
CA PHE A 547 -32.85 11.83 41.24
C PHE A 547 -33.40 13.07 41.95
N ASP A 548 -33.87 14.03 41.17
CA ASP A 548 -34.69 15.13 41.63
C ASP A 548 -36.10 15.06 41.03
N ILE A 549 -37.05 15.72 41.68
CA ILE A 549 -38.45 15.75 41.27
C ILE A 549 -38.77 17.14 40.72
N GLU A 550 -39.20 17.18 39.46
CA GLU A 550 -39.92 18.33 38.92
C GLU A 550 -41.42 18.03 38.92
N THR A 551 -42.20 18.88 39.59
CA THR A 551 -43.66 18.86 39.48
C THR A 551 -44.08 19.39 38.12
N ILE A 552 -44.87 18.62 37.40
CA ILE A 552 -45.49 18.98 36.12
C ILE A 552 -47.01 19.04 36.29
N ASP A 553 -47.72 19.57 35.29
CA ASP A 553 -49.18 19.72 35.35
C ASP A 553 -49.85 18.35 35.58
N GLY A 554 -50.42 18.16 36.77
CA GLY A 554 -51.06 16.91 37.21
C GLY A 554 -50.12 15.75 37.49
N GLY A 555 -48.82 15.97 37.73
CA GLY A 555 -47.88 14.88 37.93
C GLY A 555 -46.46 15.27 38.35
N ILE A 556 -45.52 14.34 38.17
CA ILE A 556 -44.09 14.58 38.33
C ILE A 556 -43.28 13.95 37.21
N ARG A 557 -42.12 14.55 36.94
CA ARG A 557 -41.04 13.96 36.16
C ARG A 557 -39.80 13.85 37.04
N LEU A 558 -39.14 12.70 36.99
CA LEU A 558 -37.81 12.57 37.57
C LEU A 558 -36.77 13.16 36.62
N VAL A 559 -35.89 13.99 37.17
CA VAL A 559 -34.76 14.60 36.45
C VAL A 559 -33.46 14.26 37.17
N ASP A 560 -32.34 14.43 36.48
CA ASP A 560 -31.00 14.11 36.99
C ASP A 560 -30.91 12.68 37.57
N THR A 561 -31.56 11.73 36.88
CA THR A 561 -31.63 10.33 37.29
C THR A 561 -30.30 9.62 37.04
N GLN A 562 -29.71 9.09 38.09
CA GLN A 562 -28.45 8.35 38.00
C GLN A 562 -28.48 7.14 38.93
N VAL A 563 -28.07 5.99 38.39
CA VAL A 563 -27.76 4.77 39.15
C VAL A 563 -26.30 4.42 38.92
N TYR A 564 -25.54 4.23 39.99
CA TYR A 564 -24.16 3.78 39.92
C TYR A 564 -24.08 2.31 40.32
N ASP A 565 -23.48 1.48 39.46
CA ASP A 565 -23.17 0.10 39.77
C ASP A 565 -21.82 -0.29 39.18
N ALA A 566 -21.01 -0.88 40.03
CA ALA A 566 -19.62 -1.18 39.78
C ALA A 566 -19.42 -2.50 38.99
N ASN A 567 -20.53 -3.21 38.74
CA ASN A 567 -20.63 -4.42 37.90
C ASN A 567 -21.23 -4.15 36.49
N GLY A 568 -21.56 -2.89 36.16
CA GLY A 568 -22.00 -2.46 34.83
C GLY A 568 -23.52 -2.56 34.59
N ILE A 569 -24.03 -1.93 33.52
CA ILE A 569 -25.47 -1.78 33.24
C ILE A 569 -26.22 -3.12 33.13
N ALA A 570 -25.52 -4.18 32.72
CA ALA A 570 -26.08 -5.50 32.59
C ALA A 570 -26.45 -6.14 33.94
N ASP A 571 -25.93 -5.64 35.07
CA ASP A 571 -26.22 -6.16 36.39
C ASP A 571 -27.45 -5.49 37.04
N ILE A 572 -27.79 -4.26 36.63
CA ILE A 572 -29.01 -3.58 37.08
C ILE A 572 -30.26 -4.25 36.48
N THR A 573 -31.23 -4.59 37.33
CA THR A 573 -32.52 -5.13 36.87
C THR A 573 -33.62 -4.10 36.83
N ARG A 574 -33.74 -3.28 37.89
CA ARG A 574 -34.75 -2.23 37.98
C ARG A 574 -34.49 -1.24 39.13
N VAL A 575 -35.18 -0.10 39.09
CA VAL A 575 -35.39 0.77 40.25
C VAL A 575 -36.81 0.57 40.72
N ASP A 576 -36.95 -0.02 41.92
CA ASP A 576 -38.26 -0.26 42.53
C ASP A 576 -38.82 1.07 43.08
N PHE A 577 -40.09 1.38 42.83
CA PHE A 577 -40.74 2.62 43.29
C PHE A 577 -41.97 2.37 44.18
N TRP A 578 -42.08 3.15 45.26
CA TRP A 578 -43.27 3.22 46.08
C TRP A 578 -43.72 4.66 46.28
N LEU A 579 -45.02 4.88 46.15
CA LEU A 579 -45.66 6.17 46.36
C LEU A 579 -46.53 6.13 47.61
N LYS A 580 -46.46 7.17 48.43
CA LYS A 580 -47.37 7.37 49.55
C LYS A 580 -48.05 8.72 49.42
N LYS A 581 -49.38 8.74 49.39
CA LYS A 581 -50.22 9.96 49.44
C LYS A 581 -50.63 10.22 50.90
N ASP A 582 -50.40 11.43 51.39
CA ASP A 582 -50.72 11.90 52.73
C ASP A 582 -50.31 10.89 53.82
N ASP A 583 -51.28 10.46 54.65
CA ASP A 583 -51.12 9.45 55.70
C ASP A 583 -51.58 8.05 55.26
N GLU A 584 -51.79 7.82 53.97
CA GLU A 584 -52.19 6.52 53.43
C GLU A 584 -51.06 5.48 53.47
N GLY A 585 -51.36 4.23 53.13
CA GLY A 585 -50.34 3.18 53.01
C GLY A 585 -49.43 3.40 51.79
N TRP A 586 -48.21 2.84 51.84
CA TRP A 586 -47.34 2.78 50.66
C TRP A 586 -48.00 1.95 49.55
N GLN A 587 -48.00 2.50 48.34
CA GLN A 587 -48.44 1.82 47.14
C GLN A 587 -47.24 1.52 46.27
N ASP A 588 -47.16 0.27 45.83
CA ASP A 588 -46.20 -0.20 44.83
C ASP A 588 -46.62 0.37 43.47
N ILE A 589 -45.71 1.05 42.78
CA ILE A 589 -45.97 1.65 41.46
C ILE A 589 -45.02 1.05 40.42
N GLU A 590 -45.19 1.39 39.14
CA GLU A 590 -44.39 0.80 38.08
C GLU A 590 -42.90 1.07 38.25
N ASP A 591 -42.06 0.06 38.07
CA ASP A 591 -40.61 0.16 38.24
C ASP A 591 -39.93 0.69 36.98
N ALA A 592 -38.78 1.36 37.11
CA ALA A 592 -37.95 1.67 35.94
C ALA A 592 -37.09 0.45 35.60
N VAL A 593 -37.24 -0.08 34.39
CA VAL A 593 -36.51 -1.28 33.90
C VAL A 593 -35.60 -0.98 32.70
N ASP A 594 -35.75 0.19 32.08
CA ASP A 594 -34.98 0.61 30.91
C ASP A 594 -33.92 1.64 31.32
N PHE A 595 -32.67 1.30 31.06
CA PHE A 595 -31.50 2.09 31.45
C PHE A 595 -30.64 2.43 30.23
N SER A 596 -30.04 3.61 30.27
CA SER A 596 -29.07 4.08 29.28
C SER A 596 -27.75 4.41 29.97
N GLU A 597 -26.65 3.92 29.42
CA GLU A 597 -25.31 4.19 29.95
C GLU A 597 -24.85 5.61 29.60
N ASN A 598 -24.36 6.34 30.60
CA ASN A 598 -23.79 7.67 30.46
C ASN A 598 -22.26 7.58 30.31
N ALA A 599 -21.66 8.63 29.74
CA ALA A 599 -20.21 8.71 29.53
C ALA A 599 -19.38 8.69 30.83
N ASP A 600 -19.98 8.94 32.00
CA ASP A 600 -19.34 8.88 33.31
C ASP A 600 -19.48 7.52 34.01
N GLY A 601 -20.08 6.53 33.34
CA GLY A 601 -20.29 5.17 33.87
C GLY A 601 -21.52 5.05 34.79
N SER A 602 -22.31 6.12 34.95
CA SER A 602 -23.63 6.04 35.59
C SER A 602 -24.71 5.61 34.59
N PHE A 603 -25.84 5.16 35.10
CA PHE A 603 -26.98 4.73 34.28
C PHE A 603 -28.17 5.66 34.50
N SER A 604 -28.63 6.29 33.42
CA SER A 604 -29.83 7.13 33.42
C SER A 604 -31.08 6.29 33.16
N PHE A 605 -32.22 6.72 33.70
CA PHE A 605 -33.53 6.16 33.40
C PHE A 605 -34.57 7.27 33.29
N ASN A 606 -35.57 7.08 32.43
CA ASN A 606 -36.68 8.03 32.29
C ASN A 606 -37.86 7.55 33.14
N TYR A 607 -38.44 8.44 33.95
CA TYR A 607 -39.59 8.09 34.79
C TYR A 607 -40.52 9.29 35.00
N ASN A 608 -41.79 9.11 34.67
CA ASN A 608 -42.84 10.12 34.84
C ASN A 608 -44.05 9.49 35.54
N LEU A 609 -44.68 10.24 36.43
CA LEU A 609 -45.98 9.88 37.02
C LEU A 609 -46.98 10.99 36.68
N ASP A 610 -47.92 10.68 35.80
CA ASP A 610 -49.00 11.59 35.41
C ASP A 610 -50.27 11.34 36.23
N SER A 611 -51.24 12.26 36.15
CA SER A 611 -52.59 12.12 36.74
C SER A 611 -52.62 11.89 38.25
N LEU A 612 -51.70 12.49 39.01
CA LEU A 612 -51.72 12.44 40.46
C LEU A 612 -52.79 13.41 41.01
N GLU A 613 -53.66 12.91 41.88
CA GLU A 613 -54.63 13.74 42.59
C GLU A 613 -53.95 14.75 43.50
N SER A 614 -54.64 15.83 43.90
CA SER A 614 -54.10 16.73 44.90
C SER A 614 -53.84 16.03 46.24
N GLY A 615 -52.70 16.32 46.86
CA GLY A 615 -52.23 15.74 48.12
C GLY A 615 -50.73 15.96 48.34
N ASP A 616 -50.25 15.66 49.53
CA ASP A 616 -48.81 15.57 49.81
C ASP A 616 -48.33 14.15 49.52
N TYR A 617 -47.20 14.01 48.83
CA TYR A 617 -46.67 12.73 48.41
C TYR A 617 -45.24 12.52 48.89
N VAL A 618 -44.89 11.26 49.12
CA VAL A 618 -43.50 10.81 49.26
C VAL A 618 -43.25 9.73 48.23
N LEU A 619 -42.28 9.96 47.34
CA LEU A 619 -41.75 8.94 46.46
C LEU A 619 -40.53 8.31 47.13
N TRP A 620 -40.54 6.98 47.22
CA TRP A 620 -39.46 6.15 47.72
C TRP A 620 -38.95 5.32 46.57
N ALA A 621 -37.64 5.28 46.37
CA ALA A 621 -37.04 4.49 45.32
C ALA A 621 -35.78 3.76 45.79
N ARG A 622 -35.50 2.62 45.16
CA ARG A 622 -34.27 1.85 45.41
C ARG A 622 -33.88 1.03 44.20
N SER A 623 -32.60 1.12 43.80
CA SER A 623 -32.05 0.29 42.74
C SER A 623 -31.82 -1.15 43.19
N ARG A 624 -31.97 -2.09 42.26
CA ARG A 624 -31.81 -3.52 42.47
C ARG A 624 -31.00 -4.16 41.33
N ASP A 625 -30.00 -4.96 41.70
CA ASP A 625 -29.21 -5.75 40.76
C ASP A 625 -29.81 -7.17 40.52
N LYS A 626 -29.19 -7.95 39.64
CA LYS A 626 -29.62 -9.33 39.31
C LYS A 626 -29.47 -10.30 40.48
N SER A 627 -28.65 -9.97 41.47
CA SER A 627 -28.44 -10.78 42.68
C SER A 627 -29.48 -10.52 43.78
N ASP A 628 -30.48 -9.66 43.51
CA ASP A 628 -31.41 -9.11 44.50
C ASP A 628 -30.70 -8.31 45.61
N SER A 629 -29.51 -7.77 45.32
CA SER A 629 -28.87 -6.79 46.20
C SER A 629 -29.37 -5.39 45.87
N TYR A 630 -29.53 -4.59 46.92
CA TYR A 630 -30.19 -3.30 46.83
C TYR A 630 -29.24 -2.15 47.12
N GLY A 631 -29.36 -1.08 46.37
CA GLY A 631 -28.61 0.15 46.62
C GLY A 631 -29.12 0.99 47.78
N ASN A 632 -28.67 2.23 47.85
CA ASN A 632 -29.22 3.21 48.78
C ASN A 632 -30.71 3.46 48.49
N VAL A 633 -31.42 3.91 49.51
CA VAL A 633 -32.80 4.38 49.39
C VAL A 633 -32.77 5.87 49.16
N GLU A 634 -33.49 6.33 48.15
CA GLU A 634 -33.70 7.75 47.91
C GLU A 634 -35.18 8.08 48.09
N GLN A 635 -35.46 9.12 48.89
CA GLN A 635 -36.81 9.58 49.21
C GLN A 635 -36.95 11.06 48.93
N LYS A 636 -38.00 11.42 48.20
CA LYS A 636 -38.31 12.82 47.90
C LYS A 636 -39.78 13.09 48.19
N SER A 637 -40.03 14.16 48.94
CA SER A 637 -41.39 14.64 49.19
C SER A 637 -41.75 15.71 48.18
N PHE A 638 -42.99 15.68 47.70
CA PHE A 638 -43.55 16.68 46.81
C PHE A 638 -45.04 16.85 47.10
N SER A 639 -45.65 17.94 46.63
CA SER A 639 -47.08 18.19 46.83
C SER A 639 -47.74 18.48 45.51
N ILE A 640 -48.85 17.81 45.23
CA ILE A 640 -49.74 18.17 44.13
C ILE A 640 -50.87 19.01 44.74
N LYS A 641 -51.01 20.26 44.30
CA LYS A 641 -52.05 21.15 44.83
C LYS A 641 -53.32 21.01 44.00
N ASN A 642 -54.48 21.04 44.66
CA ASN A 642 -55.74 21.18 43.92
C ASN A 642 -55.77 22.56 43.28
N VAL A 643 -56.03 22.61 41.98
CA VAL A 643 -56.17 23.84 41.23
C VAL A 643 -57.54 23.77 40.58
N ALA A 644 -58.40 24.75 40.85
CA ALA A 644 -59.70 24.79 40.18
C ALA A 644 -59.51 24.90 38.66
N PRO A 645 -60.47 24.41 37.84
CA PRO A 645 -60.40 24.47 36.39
C PRO A 645 -60.04 25.88 35.92
N SER A 646 -58.82 26.02 35.42
CA SER A 646 -58.18 27.31 35.21
C SER A 646 -58.75 28.06 34.01
N GLN A 647 -59.27 27.32 33.03
CA GLN A 647 -59.86 27.90 31.83
C GLN A 647 -60.88 26.96 31.19
N LEU A 648 -62.03 27.54 30.80
CA LEU A 648 -62.98 26.94 29.88
C LEU A 648 -63.08 27.88 28.69
N ASP A 649 -62.77 27.39 27.49
CA ASP A 649 -63.04 28.10 26.25
C ASP A 649 -63.65 27.16 25.21
N PHE A 650 -64.50 27.73 24.37
CA PHE A 650 -65.13 27.05 23.24
C PHE A 650 -65.68 28.08 22.28
N ASP A 651 -65.49 27.87 20.99
CA ASP A 651 -66.14 28.69 19.97
C ASP A 651 -67.48 28.08 19.58
N ILE A 652 -68.48 28.94 19.35
CA ILE A 652 -69.77 28.51 18.85
C ILE A 652 -69.80 28.78 17.35
N GLN A 653 -69.72 27.72 16.55
CA GLN A 653 -69.91 27.81 15.11
C GLN A 653 -71.39 27.60 14.79
N THR A 654 -72.01 28.58 14.15
CA THR A 654 -73.42 28.55 13.78
C THR A 654 -73.56 28.25 12.28
N THR A 655 -74.17 27.12 11.92
CA THR A 655 -74.41 26.75 10.52
C THR A 655 -75.86 26.31 10.35
N GLY A 656 -76.67 27.13 9.67
CA GLY A 656 -78.01 26.72 9.21
C GLY A 656 -78.98 26.21 10.28
N GLY A 657 -78.99 26.79 11.49
CA GLY A 657 -79.83 26.33 12.59
C GLY A 657 -79.21 25.25 13.48
N ARG A 658 -77.95 24.88 13.23
CA ARG A 658 -77.11 24.07 14.11
C ARG A 658 -76.06 24.94 14.78
N ILE A 659 -75.69 24.57 16.00
CA ILE A 659 -74.41 24.95 16.60
C ILE A 659 -73.49 23.75 16.74
N GLU A 660 -72.21 24.01 16.49
CA GLU A 660 -71.12 23.11 16.80
C GLU A 660 -70.16 23.84 17.73
N LEU A 661 -69.82 23.20 18.86
CA LEU A 661 -68.74 23.70 19.70
C LEU A 661 -67.41 23.27 19.09
N THR A 662 -66.61 24.24 18.67
CA THR A 662 -65.26 24.02 18.12
C THR A 662 -64.23 24.65 19.06
N ASN A 663 -62.96 24.26 18.96
CA ASN A 663 -61.89 24.76 19.84
C ASN A 663 -62.22 24.61 21.33
N VAL A 664 -62.98 23.56 21.69
CA VAL A 664 -63.31 23.28 23.08
C VAL A 664 -62.03 22.93 23.81
N ARG A 665 -61.63 23.81 24.73
CA ARG A 665 -60.44 23.65 25.55
C ARG A 665 -60.81 23.90 26.99
N VAL A 666 -60.75 22.82 27.75
CA VAL A 666 -60.79 22.81 29.20
C VAL A 666 -59.36 22.66 29.67
N PHE A 667 -58.87 23.61 30.46
CA PHE A 667 -57.57 23.48 31.09
C PHE A 667 -57.75 23.32 32.58
N ASP A 668 -57.14 22.26 33.09
CA ASP A 668 -57.02 22.05 34.52
C ASP A 668 -55.60 21.63 34.86
N ALA A 669 -55.00 22.30 35.84
CA ALA A 669 -53.57 22.19 36.11
C ALA A 669 -53.20 20.87 36.81
N ASN A 670 -54.19 20.13 37.30
CA ASN A 670 -54.08 18.81 37.94
C ASN A 670 -54.60 17.66 37.04
N GLY A 671 -54.97 17.95 35.79
CA GLY A 671 -55.27 16.92 34.78
C GLY A 671 -56.74 16.50 34.66
N ILE A 672 -57.05 15.71 33.61
CA ILE A 672 -58.43 15.35 33.22
C ILE A 672 -59.17 14.54 34.28
N ASP A 673 -58.40 13.76 35.05
CA ASP A 673 -58.95 12.88 36.07
C ASP A 673 -59.51 13.66 37.25
N ASP A 674 -59.17 14.95 37.39
CA ASP A 674 -59.81 15.82 38.39
C ASP A 674 -61.12 16.44 37.90
N ILE A 675 -61.45 16.38 36.61
CA ILE A 675 -62.72 16.93 36.09
C ILE A 675 -63.89 15.96 36.34
N ASP A 676 -64.95 16.44 36.99
CA ASP A 676 -66.18 15.67 37.24
C ASP A 676 -67.10 15.70 36.01
N LYS A 677 -67.50 16.90 35.56
CA LYS A 677 -68.42 17.06 34.41
C LYS A 677 -68.48 18.50 33.88
N VAL A 678 -68.97 18.62 32.63
CA VAL A 678 -69.36 19.90 32.01
C VAL A 678 -70.85 19.93 31.76
N LYS A 679 -71.54 20.90 32.36
CA LYS A 679 -72.97 21.12 32.17
C LYS A 679 -73.24 22.27 31.22
N LEU A 680 -74.19 22.09 30.31
CA LEU A 680 -74.58 23.08 29.31
C LEU A 680 -76.04 23.51 29.50
N TRP A 681 -76.28 24.82 29.52
CA TRP A 681 -77.62 25.41 29.52
C TRP A 681 -77.80 26.36 28.35
N LEU A 682 -78.90 26.21 27.62
CA LEU A 682 -79.29 27.10 26.54
C LEU A 682 -80.43 28.01 26.99
N GLN A 683 -80.34 29.29 26.63
CA GLN A 683 -81.39 30.27 26.83
C GLN A 683 -81.69 30.94 25.48
N LYS A 684 -82.93 30.81 25.01
CA LYS A 684 -83.42 31.54 23.84
C LYS A 684 -84.02 32.88 24.27
N ASP A 685 -83.54 33.96 23.68
CA ASP A 685 -83.87 35.34 24.03
C ASP A 685 -83.75 35.54 25.56
N ASN A 686 -84.55 36.42 26.16
CA ASN A 686 -84.59 36.60 27.62
C ASN A 686 -85.47 35.55 28.33
N GLY A 687 -85.60 34.35 27.75
CA GLY A 687 -86.43 33.24 28.26
C GLY A 687 -85.82 32.51 29.47
N VAL A 688 -86.37 31.36 29.84
CA VAL A 688 -85.84 30.54 30.95
C VAL A 688 -84.61 29.74 30.47
N LYS A 689 -83.56 29.66 31.28
CA LYS A 689 -82.41 28.78 31.02
C LYS A 689 -82.86 27.32 31.08
N GLN A 690 -82.56 26.54 30.04
CA GLN A 690 -82.86 25.11 29.97
C GLN A 690 -81.55 24.33 29.89
N GLU A 691 -81.41 23.30 30.72
CA GLU A 691 -80.28 22.38 30.62
C GLU A 691 -80.40 21.57 29.33
N VAL A 692 -79.33 21.54 28.55
CA VAL A 692 -79.31 20.86 27.24
C VAL A 692 -78.33 19.68 27.20
N ALA A 693 -77.31 19.65 28.08
CA ALA A 693 -76.40 18.51 28.18
C ALA A 693 -75.66 18.44 29.52
N ASP A 694 -75.24 17.23 29.87
CA ASP A 694 -74.29 16.91 30.93
C ASP A 694 -73.21 16.00 30.33
N ILE A 695 -71.97 16.46 30.29
CA ILE A 695 -70.85 15.84 29.56
C ILE A 695 -69.82 15.35 30.58
N SER A 696 -69.55 14.06 30.57
CA SER A 696 -68.61 13.38 31.47
C SER A 696 -67.52 12.62 30.71
N GLN A 697 -67.48 12.75 29.38
CA GLN A 697 -66.48 12.13 28.51
C GLN A 697 -65.67 13.21 27.81
N PHE A 698 -64.35 13.10 27.92
CA PHE A 698 -63.40 14.10 27.46
C PHE A 698 -62.26 13.42 26.69
N ARG A 699 -61.60 14.18 25.81
CA ARG A 699 -60.42 13.73 25.06
C ARG A 699 -59.26 14.69 25.35
N LYS A 700 -58.08 14.12 25.65
CA LYS A 700 -56.86 14.87 25.87
C LYS A 700 -56.28 15.37 24.55
N ASN A 701 -55.99 16.66 24.46
CA ASN A 701 -55.35 17.30 23.33
C ASN A 701 -53.83 17.35 23.55
N ALA A 702 -53.06 17.51 22.46
CA ALA A 702 -51.60 17.57 22.52
C ALA A 702 -51.05 18.79 23.28
N ASP A 703 -51.87 19.84 23.46
CA ASP A 703 -51.51 21.07 24.20
C ASP A 703 -51.84 21.00 25.71
N GLY A 704 -52.19 19.81 26.22
CA GLY A 704 -52.54 19.60 27.63
C GLY A 704 -53.98 19.97 27.99
N SER A 705 -54.72 20.63 27.09
CA SER A 705 -56.15 20.86 27.28
C SER A 705 -56.99 19.61 27.02
N PHE A 706 -58.24 19.64 27.46
CA PHE A 706 -59.22 18.61 27.20
C PHE A 706 -60.34 19.17 26.31
N SER A 707 -60.78 18.37 25.35
CA SER A 707 -61.89 18.69 24.45
C SER A 707 -63.05 17.73 24.67
N PHE A 708 -64.24 18.19 24.33
CA PHE A 708 -65.43 17.36 24.18
C PHE A 708 -66.20 17.83 22.95
N ASP A 709 -66.91 16.91 22.29
CA ASP A 709 -67.79 17.28 21.19
C ASP A 709 -69.17 17.58 21.72
N TYR A 710 -69.74 18.71 21.29
CA TYR A 710 -71.15 18.97 21.46
C TYR A 710 -71.72 19.69 20.26
N ASN A 711 -72.83 19.13 19.76
CA ASN A 711 -73.59 19.65 18.63
C ASN A 711 -75.05 19.78 19.05
N LEU A 712 -75.68 20.88 18.69
CA LEU A 712 -77.10 21.11 18.96
C LEU A 712 -77.80 21.64 17.70
N ASP A 713 -78.78 20.87 17.23
CA ASP A 713 -79.49 21.08 15.98
C ASP A 713 -80.87 21.72 16.17
N SER A 714 -81.51 22.07 15.05
CA SER A 714 -82.92 22.50 14.98
C SER A 714 -83.23 23.77 15.79
N LEU A 715 -82.23 24.62 16.02
CA LEU A 715 -82.42 25.90 16.65
C LEU A 715 -83.07 26.88 15.67
N GLN A 716 -84.20 27.44 16.08
CA GLN A 716 -84.89 28.47 15.31
C GLN A 716 -84.09 29.77 15.31
N ASN A 717 -84.29 30.64 14.32
CA ASN A 717 -83.71 31.99 14.32
C ASN A 717 -84.01 32.72 15.64
N GLY A 718 -82.99 33.38 16.19
CA GLY A 718 -83.10 34.10 17.44
C GLY A 718 -81.74 34.33 18.11
N ASN A 719 -81.78 35.11 19.19
CA ASN A 719 -80.63 35.32 20.06
C ASN A 719 -80.56 34.18 21.06
N TYR A 720 -79.38 33.60 21.25
CA TYR A 720 -79.18 32.55 22.22
C TYR A 720 -78.00 32.89 23.13
N LYS A 721 -78.07 32.35 24.35
CA LYS A 721 -76.96 32.27 25.29
C LYS A 721 -76.73 30.81 25.62
N LEU A 722 -75.50 30.33 25.45
CA LEU A 722 -75.06 29.04 25.94
C LEU A 722 -74.16 29.27 27.15
N LEU A 723 -74.59 28.80 28.30
CA LEU A 723 -73.80 28.75 29.53
C LEU A 723 -73.19 27.36 29.64
N ALA A 724 -71.89 27.28 29.80
CA ALA A 724 -71.18 26.07 30.15
C ALA A 724 -70.54 26.23 31.54
N ARG A 725 -70.68 25.22 32.39
CA ARG A 725 -70.01 25.13 33.69
C ARG A 725 -69.18 23.87 33.73
N ILE A 726 -67.90 24.00 34.06
CA ILE A 726 -67.03 22.85 34.36
C ILE A 726 -66.92 22.74 35.87
N ASN A 727 -67.11 21.54 36.39
CA ASN A 727 -66.87 21.19 37.78
C ASN A 727 -65.67 20.24 37.85
N ASP A 728 -64.73 20.53 38.74
CA ASP A 728 -63.79 19.51 39.21
C ASP A 728 -64.49 18.55 40.21
N LYS A 729 -63.79 17.49 40.61
CA LYS A 729 -64.26 16.50 41.59
C LYS A 729 -64.34 17.06 43.01
N ALA A 730 -63.60 18.12 43.31
CA ALA A 730 -63.75 18.93 44.53
C ALA A 730 -64.96 19.87 44.49
N ASN A 731 -65.67 19.91 43.35
CA ASN A 731 -66.83 20.74 43.06
C ASN A 731 -66.55 22.26 43.03
N GLU A 732 -65.29 22.66 42.85
CA GLU A 732 -64.91 23.99 42.38
C GLU A 732 -65.20 24.09 40.88
N TYR A 733 -65.55 25.29 40.42
CA TYR A 733 -66.06 25.45 39.05
C TYR A 733 -65.68 26.77 38.41
N ILE A 734 -65.64 26.73 37.07
CA ILE A 734 -65.64 27.92 36.23
C ILE A 734 -66.86 27.89 35.30
N GLU A 735 -67.43 29.07 35.05
CA GLU A 735 -68.53 29.25 34.10
C GLU A 735 -68.12 30.15 32.95
N LEU A 736 -68.61 29.82 31.77
CA LEU A 736 -68.50 30.65 30.59
C LEU A 736 -69.87 30.73 29.89
N GLU A 737 -70.40 31.95 29.76
CA GLU A 737 -71.59 32.23 28.97
C GLU A 737 -71.18 32.89 27.64
N LYS A 738 -71.48 32.24 26.51
CA LYS A 738 -71.31 32.85 25.18
C LYS A 738 -72.68 33.12 24.56
N SER A 739 -72.87 34.35 24.09
CA SER A 739 -74.05 34.76 23.32
C SER A 739 -73.79 34.54 21.84
N PHE A 740 -74.75 33.99 21.11
CA PHE A 740 -74.65 33.77 19.67
C PHE A 740 -76.00 34.00 18.98
N GLN A 741 -75.95 34.24 17.68
CA GLN A 741 -77.13 34.38 16.84
C GLN A 741 -77.21 33.20 15.89
N ILE A 742 -78.39 32.60 15.76
CA ILE A 742 -78.67 31.78 14.59
C ILE A 742 -79.15 32.72 13.48
N THR A 743 -78.21 33.09 12.63
CA THR A 743 -78.40 33.85 11.39
C THR A 743 -77.59 33.17 10.28
N GLY A 744 -78.15 33.01 9.09
CA GLY A 744 -77.57 32.13 8.06
C GLY A 744 -76.12 32.45 7.64
N VAL A 745 -75.31 31.38 7.57
CA VAL A 745 -74.07 31.09 6.78
C VAL A 745 -72.67 31.54 7.32
N VAL A 746 -71.92 30.54 7.88
CA VAL A 746 -70.46 30.15 7.90
C VAL A 746 -69.29 31.18 8.03
N PRO A 747 -68.31 30.99 8.98
CA PRO A 747 -67.00 31.69 9.05
C PRO A 747 -65.73 30.73 9.22
N PRO A 748 -64.47 31.15 9.56
CA PRO A 748 -63.23 30.99 8.75
C PRO A 748 -62.05 30.16 9.39
N GLN A 749 -60.91 30.05 8.66
CA GLN A 749 -59.81 29.02 8.67
C GLN A 749 -58.63 29.12 9.72
N PRO A 750 -57.83 28.03 9.97
CA PRO A 750 -56.79 27.88 11.01
C PRO A 750 -55.31 28.19 10.59
N GLU A 751 -54.38 28.12 11.58
CA GLU A 751 -52.96 28.54 11.57
C GLU A 751 -52.02 27.78 10.58
N LYS A 752 -50.96 28.44 10.10
CA LYS A 752 -50.10 28.01 8.98
C LYS A 752 -48.92 27.09 9.38
N ASP A 753 -48.85 25.87 8.81
CA ASP A 753 -47.80 24.87 9.01
C ASP A 753 -46.47 25.14 8.25
N TRP A 754 -45.48 24.23 8.30
CA TRP A 754 -44.18 24.41 7.61
C TRP A 754 -44.34 24.64 6.11
N PHE A 755 -45.23 23.90 5.46
CA PHE A 755 -45.52 24.02 4.04
C PHE A 755 -46.18 25.38 3.74
N GLU A 756 -47.12 25.84 4.56
CA GLU A 756 -47.75 27.17 4.46
C GLU A 756 -46.75 28.34 4.63
N ARG A 757 -45.62 28.10 5.31
CA ARG A 757 -44.59 29.11 5.58
C ARG A 757 -43.48 29.14 4.52
N ASN A 758 -43.13 27.99 3.96
CA ASN A 758 -41.92 27.84 3.16
C ASN A 758 -42.18 27.61 1.67
N ILE A 759 -43.37 27.11 1.30
CA ILE A 759 -43.74 26.86 -0.09
C ILE A 759 -44.83 27.87 -0.49
N ILE A 760 -44.54 28.65 -1.53
CA ILE A 760 -45.35 29.81 -1.92
C ILE A 760 -46.47 29.39 -2.88
N ASP A 761 -46.12 28.57 -3.87
CA ASP A 761 -47.05 28.01 -4.82
C ASP A 761 -48.03 27.07 -4.11
N THR A 762 -49.32 27.28 -4.36
CA THR A 762 -50.36 26.59 -3.61
C THR A 762 -50.52 25.14 -4.03
N GLU A 763 -50.30 24.82 -5.31
CA GLU A 763 -50.44 23.47 -5.84
C GLU A 763 -49.26 22.61 -5.36
N ILE A 764 -48.02 23.07 -5.60
CA ILE A 764 -46.79 22.42 -5.13
C ILE A 764 -46.83 22.23 -3.61
N ARG A 765 -47.28 23.23 -2.85
CA ARG A 765 -47.41 23.14 -1.39
C ARG A 765 -48.35 22.03 -0.96
N ASN A 766 -49.56 22.00 -1.51
CA ASN A 766 -50.57 21.02 -1.13
C ASN A 766 -50.16 19.61 -1.54
N LYS A 767 -49.56 19.49 -2.74
CA LYS A 767 -49.03 18.24 -3.28
C LYS A 767 -47.91 17.69 -2.40
N THR A 768 -46.89 18.50 -2.15
CA THR A 768 -45.74 18.13 -1.30
C THR A 768 -46.18 17.76 0.11
N ARG A 769 -47.08 18.55 0.72
CA ARG A 769 -47.64 18.27 2.05
C ARG A 769 -48.36 16.91 2.10
N THR A 770 -49.12 16.59 1.05
CA THR A 770 -49.88 15.34 0.99
C THR A 770 -48.96 14.13 0.84
N LEU A 771 -47.98 14.23 -0.05
CA LEU A 771 -47.03 13.14 -0.31
C LEU A 771 -46.14 12.88 0.90
N PHE A 772 -45.75 13.93 1.63
CA PHE A 772 -44.97 13.82 2.87
C PHE A 772 -45.76 13.27 4.09
N SER A 773 -46.98 12.78 3.92
CA SER A 773 -47.78 12.23 5.03
C SER A 773 -47.11 11.04 5.72
N ASP A 774 -46.25 10.31 5.02
CA ASP A 774 -45.43 9.21 5.55
C ASP A 774 -44.07 9.67 6.13
N LYS A 775 -43.83 10.99 6.17
CA LYS A 775 -42.59 11.66 6.62
C LYS A 775 -41.36 11.41 5.74
N THR A 776 -41.56 10.98 4.49
CA THR A 776 -40.50 10.84 3.49
C THR A 776 -40.96 11.41 2.15
N LEU A 777 -40.04 11.71 1.25
CA LEU A 777 -40.35 12.07 -0.13
C LEU A 777 -39.46 11.23 -1.04
N ASN A 778 -40.03 10.12 -1.52
CA ASN A 778 -39.31 9.18 -2.36
C ASN A 778 -39.24 9.67 -3.82
N ARG A 779 -38.62 8.86 -4.70
CA ARG A 779 -38.47 9.17 -6.13
C ARG A 779 -39.81 9.50 -6.81
N ASN A 780 -40.86 8.72 -6.55
CA ASN A 780 -42.15 8.90 -7.20
C ASN A 780 -42.84 10.17 -6.71
N ASP A 781 -42.68 10.50 -5.42
CA ASP A 781 -43.20 11.74 -4.85
C ASP A 781 -42.51 12.96 -5.47
N MET A 782 -41.18 12.92 -5.58
CA MET A 782 -40.41 14.01 -6.21
C MET A 782 -40.79 14.19 -7.68
N ILE A 783 -41.00 13.11 -8.44
CA ILE A 783 -41.52 13.20 -9.81
C ILE A 783 -42.90 13.84 -9.79
N ALA A 784 -43.83 13.40 -8.93
CA ALA A 784 -45.18 13.94 -8.85
C ALA A 784 -45.22 15.41 -8.43
N ILE A 785 -44.28 15.87 -7.60
CA ILE A 785 -44.09 17.26 -7.20
C ILE A 785 -43.57 18.10 -8.37
N LEU A 786 -42.53 17.61 -9.08
CA LEU A 786 -42.01 18.29 -10.26
C LEU A 786 -43.07 18.39 -11.37
N GLU A 787 -43.87 17.34 -11.56
CA GLU A 787 -44.94 17.32 -12.57
C GLU A 787 -46.12 18.24 -12.24
N ASP A 788 -46.27 18.67 -10.99
CA ASP A 788 -47.32 19.59 -10.54
C ASP A 788 -47.13 20.99 -11.15
N ALA A 789 -45.87 21.44 -11.31
CA ALA A 789 -45.49 22.73 -11.93
C ALA A 789 -45.70 22.81 -13.47
N LYS A 790 -46.56 21.92 -14.00
CA LYS A 790 -46.98 21.95 -15.41
C LYS A 790 -48.30 22.69 -15.57
N ASP A 791 -48.91 23.17 -14.48
CA ASP A 791 -50.06 24.04 -14.55
C ASP A 791 -49.68 25.28 -15.39
N ASN A 792 -50.60 25.73 -16.24
CA ASN A 792 -50.37 26.85 -17.17
C ASN A 792 -49.30 26.64 -18.27
N ASN A 793 -48.77 25.42 -18.46
CA ASN A 793 -47.79 25.02 -19.50
C ASN A 793 -46.41 25.70 -19.42
N ILE A 794 -46.13 26.50 -18.40
CA ILE A 794 -44.87 27.23 -18.24
C ILE A 794 -44.46 27.16 -16.77
N VAL A 795 -43.20 26.81 -16.52
CA VAL A 795 -42.60 26.83 -15.18
C VAL A 795 -42.19 28.26 -14.82
N ASP A 796 -42.74 28.82 -13.76
CA ASP A 796 -42.52 30.18 -13.30
C ASP A 796 -41.44 30.32 -12.21
N ALA A 797 -41.18 31.56 -11.79
CA ALA A 797 -40.12 31.86 -10.82
C ALA A 797 -40.46 31.40 -9.38
N THR A 798 -41.75 31.31 -9.05
CA THR A 798 -42.25 30.84 -7.75
C THR A 798 -42.01 29.35 -7.61
N GLU A 799 -42.38 28.58 -8.63
CA GLU A 799 -42.22 27.12 -8.62
C GLU A 799 -40.75 26.70 -8.53
N ILE A 800 -39.87 27.34 -9.29
CA ILE A 800 -38.42 27.10 -9.20
C ILE A 800 -37.89 27.43 -7.80
N LYS A 801 -38.38 28.50 -7.20
CA LYS A 801 -38.00 28.87 -5.83
C LYS A 801 -38.46 27.81 -4.83
N ASP A 802 -39.67 27.30 -4.99
CA ASP A 802 -40.22 26.28 -4.11
C ASP A 802 -39.50 24.94 -4.26
N PHE A 803 -39.18 24.51 -5.48
CA PHE A 803 -38.34 23.32 -5.70
C PHE A 803 -36.95 23.47 -5.03
N ARG A 804 -36.32 24.64 -5.12
CA ARG A 804 -35.06 24.91 -4.42
C ARG A 804 -35.21 24.92 -2.90
N THR A 805 -36.36 25.37 -2.39
CA THR A 805 -36.67 25.29 -0.96
C THR A 805 -36.83 23.83 -0.51
N ILE A 806 -37.52 22.99 -1.30
CA ILE A 806 -37.64 21.55 -1.03
C ILE A 806 -36.25 20.89 -1.02
N LEU A 807 -35.41 21.15 -2.02
CA LEU A 807 -34.08 20.53 -2.11
C LEU A 807 -33.10 21.00 -1.02
N SER A 808 -33.17 22.26 -0.60
CA SER A 808 -32.32 22.76 0.48
C SER A 808 -32.74 22.23 1.86
N ASN A 809 -33.95 21.66 1.98
CA ASN A 809 -34.48 21.03 3.19
C ASN A 809 -34.61 19.50 3.05
N ALA A 810 -33.83 18.88 2.16
CA ALA A 810 -33.93 17.45 1.85
C ALA A 810 -33.83 16.53 3.09
N SER A 811 -32.96 16.85 4.05
CA SER A 811 -32.84 16.07 5.30
C SER A 811 -34.09 16.17 6.18
N TYR A 812 -34.74 17.34 6.24
CA TYR A 812 -36.00 17.52 6.98
C TYR A 812 -37.15 16.76 6.34
N LEU A 813 -37.15 16.69 5.00
CA LEU A 813 -38.19 16.06 4.20
C LEU A 813 -37.94 14.56 3.92
N GLY A 814 -36.89 13.97 4.47
CA GLY A 814 -36.57 12.55 4.25
C GLY A 814 -36.40 12.19 2.77
N ILE A 815 -35.74 13.06 1.99
CA ILE A 815 -35.45 12.81 0.57
C ILE A 815 -34.13 12.03 0.46
N ASP A 816 -34.19 10.85 -0.16
CA ASP A 816 -33.00 10.03 -0.45
C ASP A 816 -31.97 10.78 -1.29
N ASP A 817 -30.69 10.47 -1.07
CA ASP A 817 -29.57 11.19 -1.71
C ASP A 817 -29.64 11.18 -3.25
N TYR A 818 -29.93 10.02 -3.85
CA TYR A 818 -30.05 9.91 -5.31
C TYR A 818 -31.24 10.73 -5.86
N VAL A 819 -32.36 10.80 -5.13
CA VAL A 819 -33.53 11.61 -5.52
C VAL A 819 -33.17 13.08 -5.47
N ARG A 820 -32.49 13.51 -4.40
CA ARG A 820 -32.01 14.87 -4.23
C ARG A 820 -31.03 15.27 -5.34
N VAL A 821 -30.07 14.42 -5.69
CA VAL A 821 -29.09 14.68 -6.76
C VAL A 821 -29.78 14.78 -8.12
N LEU A 822 -30.67 13.84 -8.48
CA LEU A 822 -31.40 13.86 -9.75
C LEU A 822 -32.31 15.09 -9.85
N ALA A 823 -33.05 15.42 -8.79
CA ALA A 823 -33.88 16.62 -8.75
C ALA A 823 -33.03 17.91 -8.82
N ASN A 824 -31.84 17.93 -8.21
CA ASN A 824 -30.91 19.04 -8.35
C ASN A 824 -30.50 19.27 -9.81
N LYS A 825 -30.26 18.22 -10.59
CA LYS A 825 -29.93 18.34 -12.03
C LYS A 825 -31.09 18.86 -12.87
N VAL A 826 -32.33 18.60 -12.44
CA VAL A 826 -33.53 19.20 -13.05
C VAL A 826 -33.66 20.68 -12.68
N VAL A 827 -33.60 21.01 -11.38
CA VAL A 827 -33.99 22.32 -10.83
C VAL A 827 -32.86 23.36 -10.87
N ASN A 828 -31.64 22.94 -10.56
CA ASN A 828 -30.45 23.81 -10.54
C ASN A 828 -29.60 23.67 -11.81
N GLY A 829 -29.92 22.67 -12.64
CA GLY A 829 -29.27 22.43 -13.92
C GLY A 829 -28.04 21.54 -13.82
N ASP A 830 -27.59 21.05 -14.98
CA ASP A 830 -26.43 20.20 -15.16
C ASP A 830 -25.85 20.41 -16.57
N THR A 831 -24.54 20.22 -16.73
CA THR A 831 -23.86 20.33 -18.03
C THR A 831 -24.43 19.36 -19.07
N ALA A 832 -24.98 18.23 -18.63
CA ALA A 832 -25.62 17.23 -19.48
C ALA A 832 -27.02 17.63 -19.98
N ASN A 833 -27.59 18.74 -19.52
CA ASN A 833 -28.88 19.25 -20.02
C ASN A 833 -28.69 19.97 -21.36
N LYS A 834 -28.24 19.27 -22.41
CA LYS A 834 -27.95 19.87 -23.73
C LYS A 834 -29.17 20.48 -24.42
N SER A 835 -30.39 20.05 -24.05
CA SER A 835 -31.64 20.68 -24.48
C SER A 835 -32.00 21.97 -23.71
N GLY A 836 -31.18 22.39 -22.75
CA GLY A 836 -31.35 23.57 -21.91
C GLY A 836 -31.72 23.26 -20.46
N ASN A 837 -31.17 24.03 -19.52
CA ASN A 837 -31.51 23.98 -18.09
C ASN A 837 -32.88 24.59 -17.80
N LEU A 838 -33.51 24.14 -16.70
CA LEU A 838 -34.75 24.73 -16.21
C LEU A 838 -34.52 26.17 -15.75
N GLN A 839 -35.38 27.07 -16.20
CA GLN A 839 -35.38 28.48 -15.81
C GLN A 839 -36.81 29.01 -15.80
N ALA A 840 -37.05 30.15 -15.14
CA ALA A 840 -38.37 30.76 -15.14
C ALA A 840 -38.75 31.12 -16.59
N GLY A 841 -39.93 30.68 -17.01
CA GLY A 841 -40.38 30.76 -18.41
C GLY A 841 -40.11 29.50 -19.25
N SER A 842 -39.48 28.46 -18.70
CA SER A 842 -39.34 27.16 -19.37
C SER A 842 -40.71 26.51 -19.63
N SER A 843 -40.89 25.84 -20.77
CA SER A 843 -42.15 25.14 -21.06
C SER A 843 -42.29 23.85 -20.24
N SER A 844 -43.53 23.40 -20.04
CA SER A 844 -43.82 22.07 -19.46
C SER A 844 -43.14 20.94 -20.24
N GLU A 845 -43.01 21.08 -21.57
CA GLU A 845 -42.27 20.15 -22.43
C GLU A 845 -40.77 20.11 -22.12
N GLN A 846 -40.17 21.23 -21.74
CA GLN A 846 -38.76 21.27 -21.32
C GLN A 846 -38.59 20.57 -19.97
N LEU A 847 -39.49 20.83 -19.02
CA LEU A 847 -39.51 20.14 -17.73
C LEU A 847 -39.71 18.62 -17.92
N ASP A 848 -40.62 18.22 -18.81
CA ASP A 848 -40.81 16.81 -19.20
C ASP A 848 -39.52 16.18 -19.71
N LYS A 849 -38.78 16.85 -20.59
CA LYS A 849 -37.48 16.33 -21.08
C LYS A 849 -36.48 16.11 -19.95
N LEU A 850 -36.41 17.05 -19.00
CA LEU A 850 -35.49 16.93 -17.85
C LEU A 850 -35.91 15.81 -16.89
N ILE A 851 -37.20 15.68 -16.57
CA ILE A 851 -37.73 14.55 -15.77
C ILE A 851 -37.48 13.23 -16.49
N ASN A 852 -37.75 13.19 -17.80
CA ASN A 852 -37.59 12.00 -18.63
C ASN A 852 -36.12 11.55 -18.77
N LYS A 853 -35.18 12.50 -18.78
CA LYS A 853 -33.74 12.26 -18.73
C LYS A 853 -33.33 11.71 -17.37
N TRP A 854 -33.53 12.50 -16.31
CA TRP A 854 -32.92 12.24 -15.01
C TRP A 854 -33.65 11.19 -14.19
N PHE A 855 -34.98 11.19 -14.21
CA PHE A 855 -35.78 10.26 -13.43
C PHE A 855 -36.20 9.04 -14.24
N ARG A 856 -36.56 9.18 -15.52
CA ARG A 856 -37.10 8.05 -16.32
C ARG A 856 -36.08 7.34 -17.22
N GLY A 857 -34.84 7.86 -17.31
CA GLY A 857 -33.76 7.24 -18.08
C GLY A 857 -34.05 7.01 -19.58
N SER A 858 -34.96 7.80 -20.13
CA SER A 858 -35.49 7.61 -21.49
C SER A 858 -34.68 8.34 -22.57
N GLU A 859 -33.80 9.26 -22.18
CA GLU A 859 -32.84 9.90 -23.09
C GLU A 859 -31.61 9.02 -23.28
N ARG A 860 -31.74 7.99 -24.12
CA ARG A 860 -30.74 6.95 -24.30
C ARG A 860 -29.49 7.43 -25.05
N PRO A 861 -28.31 6.82 -24.81
CA PRO A 861 -27.11 7.12 -25.59
C PRO A 861 -27.29 6.92 -27.09
N GLN A 862 -26.71 7.80 -27.89
CA GLN A 862 -26.67 7.66 -29.34
C GLN A 862 -25.83 6.43 -29.74
N THR A 863 -26.31 5.72 -30.76
CA THR A 863 -25.69 4.52 -31.34
C THR A 863 -26.18 4.33 -32.78
N ALA A 864 -25.40 3.60 -33.60
CA ALA A 864 -25.81 3.16 -34.94
C ALA A 864 -26.79 1.97 -34.92
N HIS A 865 -27.05 1.40 -33.74
CA HIS A 865 -27.85 0.19 -33.54
C HIS A 865 -29.28 0.50 -33.07
N THR A 866 -30.14 -0.53 -33.09
CA THR A 866 -31.54 -0.38 -32.66
C THR A 866 -31.69 -0.75 -31.20
N TYR A 867 -32.40 0.08 -30.43
CA TYR A 867 -32.76 -0.22 -29.05
C TYR A 867 -33.91 -1.25 -28.99
N GLN A 868 -33.71 -2.33 -28.24
CA GLN A 868 -34.74 -3.33 -27.93
C GLN A 868 -34.84 -3.53 -26.42
N TYR A 869 -36.04 -3.86 -25.94
CA TYR A 869 -36.24 -4.15 -24.52
C TYR A 869 -35.50 -5.45 -24.14
N ALA A 870 -34.63 -5.37 -23.13
CA ALA A 870 -33.88 -6.51 -22.62
C ALA A 870 -34.68 -7.27 -21.54
N GLN A 871 -34.91 -8.56 -21.78
CA GLN A 871 -35.37 -9.51 -20.76
C GLN A 871 -34.19 -9.91 -19.85
N GLY A 872 -34.47 -10.46 -18.66
CA GLY A 872 -33.44 -10.83 -17.68
C GLY A 872 -33.56 -10.14 -16.33
N SER A 873 -32.64 -10.45 -15.43
CA SER A 873 -32.54 -9.86 -14.09
C SER A 873 -31.37 -8.87 -14.03
N LEU A 874 -31.37 -7.95 -13.05
CA LEU A 874 -30.22 -7.09 -12.80
C LEU A 874 -28.98 -7.93 -12.45
N PHE A 875 -29.14 -8.81 -11.44
CA PHE A 875 -28.16 -9.81 -11.02
C PHE A 875 -28.78 -11.21 -11.15
N GLN A 876 -27.97 -12.21 -11.52
CA GLN A 876 -28.43 -13.58 -11.75
C GLN A 876 -27.42 -14.62 -11.24
N ASN A 877 -27.77 -15.29 -10.14
CA ASN A 877 -26.89 -16.25 -9.43
C ASN A 877 -25.66 -15.61 -8.74
N GLY A 878 -25.78 -14.33 -8.37
CA GLY A 878 -24.66 -13.56 -7.83
C GLY A 878 -23.84 -12.92 -8.95
N ILE A 879 -23.09 -11.88 -8.61
CA ILE A 879 -22.22 -11.20 -9.58
C ILE A 879 -20.91 -11.96 -9.74
N SER A 880 -20.46 -12.10 -10.98
CA SER A 880 -19.20 -12.77 -11.31
C SER A 880 -18.41 -11.94 -12.30
N HIS A 881 -17.08 -12.07 -12.25
CA HIS A 881 -16.25 -11.49 -13.29
C HIS A 881 -16.58 -12.10 -14.64
N ASP A 882 -17.23 -13.29 -14.70
CA ASP A 882 -17.75 -13.96 -15.89
C ASP A 882 -18.86 -13.22 -16.64
N ASP A 883 -19.52 -12.28 -15.96
CA ASP A 883 -20.60 -11.49 -16.55
C ASP A 883 -20.03 -10.46 -17.54
N ILE A 884 -18.76 -10.08 -17.38
CA ILE A 884 -18.11 -9.00 -18.11
C ILE A 884 -17.66 -9.50 -19.48
N ARG A 885 -18.35 -9.06 -20.53
CA ARG A 885 -17.99 -9.37 -21.92
C ARG A 885 -18.09 -8.12 -22.78
N GLN A 886 -16.96 -7.53 -23.10
CA GLN A 886 -16.88 -6.31 -23.89
C GLN A 886 -17.33 -6.56 -25.34
N GLY A 887 -18.10 -5.62 -25.88
CA GLY A 887 -18.48 -5.59 -27.28
C GLY A 887 -17.58 -4.71 -28.13
N TYR A 888 -18.12 -4.21 -29.23
CA TYR A 888 -17.33 -3.58 -30.30
C TYR A 888 -17.04 -2.08 -30.06
N ILE A 889 -16.53 -1.70 -28.87
CA ILE A 889 -16.05 -0.34 -28.54
C ILE A 889 -14.80 -0.38 -27.67
N ASN A 890 -13.95 0.65 -27.71
CA ASN A 890 -12.68 0.70 -26.97
C ASN A 890 -12.82 1.24 -25.54
N ASN A 891 -13.76 0.71 -24.76
CA ASN A 891 -13.99 1.08 -23.36
C ASN A 891 -13.43 0.03 -22.37
N CYS A 892 -12.38 -0.70 -22.76
CA CYS A 892 -11.84 -1.80 -21.96
C CYS A 892 -11.42 -1.38 -20.55
N PHE A 893 -10.94 -0.15 -20.39
CA PHE A 893 -10.59 0.42 -19.10
C PHE A 893 -11.77 0.44 -18.12
N PHE A 894 -12.98 0.70 -18.61
CA PHE A 894 -14.18 0.76 -17.77
C PHE A 894 -14.65 -0.64 -17.36
N LEU A 895 -14.72 -1.57 -18.32
CA LEU A 895 -15.15 -2.94 -18.05
C LEU A 895 -14.14 -3.73 -17.22
N ALA A 896 -12.84 -3.57 -17.48
CA ALA A 896 -11.80 -4.07 -16.59
C ALA A 896 -11.86 -3.38 -15.22
N GLY A 897 -12.19 -2.08 -15.18
CA GLY A 897 -12.48 -1.35 -13.93
C GLY A 897 -13.53 -2.05 -13.07
N LEU A 898 -14.70 -2.35 -13.66
CA LEU A 898 -15.77 -3.09 -12.98
C LEU A 898 -15.31 -4.48 -12.51
N GLY A 899 -14.53 -5.20 -13.33
CA GLY A 899 -14.03 -6.53 -13.01
C GLY A 899 -13.02 -6.54 -11.87
N ALA A 900 -12.10 -5.58 -11.83
CA ALA A 900 -11.13 -5.45 -10.75
C ALA A 900 -11.83 -5.05 -9.43
N THR A 901 -12.76 -4.09 -9.48
CA THR A 901 -13.51 -3.66 -8.29
C THR A 901 -14.37 -4.79 -7.73
N LEU A 902 -15.02 -5.56 -8.60
CA LEU A 902 -15.84 -6.70 -8.21
C LEU A 902 -15.09 -7.71 -7.33
N VAL A 903 -13.82 -7.97 -7.64
CA VAL A 903 -13.02 -8.97 -6.91
C VAL A 903 -12.66 -8.50 -5.51
N GLN A 904 -12.30 -7.22 -5.36
CA GLN A 904 -11.93 -6.68 -4.05
C GLN A 904 -13.12 -6.32 -3.18
N SER A 905 -14.17 -5.79 -3.80
CA SER A 905 -15.31 -5.17 -3.11
C SER A 905 -16.59 -5.36 -3.93
N PRO A 906 -17.16 -6.58 -3.97
CA PRO A 906 -18.38 -6.87 -4.73
C PRO A 906 -19.56 -5.98 -4.31
N GLU A 907 -19.62 -5.55 -3.06
CA GLU A 907 -20.63 -4.63 -2.53
C GLU A 907 -20.60 -3.26 -3.20
N ILE A 908 -19.44 -2.76 -3.67
CA ILE A 908 -19.37 -1.49 -4.42
C ILE A 908 -20.17 -1.60 -5.72
N ILE A 909 -20.10 -2.77 -6.39
CA ILE A 909 -20.85 -3.05 -7.62
C ILE A 909 -22.33 -3.29 -7.32
N GLN A 910 -22.67 -4.05 -6.28
CA GLN A 910 -24.07 -4.28 -5.91
C GLN A 910 -24.78 -2.98 -5.53
N ASN A 911 -24.16 -2.17 -4.67
CA ASN A 911 -24.66 -0.87 -4.21
C ASN A 911 -24.51 0.25 -5.27
N MET A 912 -23.94 -0.06 -6.44
CA MET A 912 -23.93 0.86 -7.57
C MET A 912 -25.33 1.06 -8.13
N PHE A 913 -26.22 0.08 -7.98
CA PHE A 913 -27.54 0.06 -8.62
C PHE A 913 -28.68 0.21 -7.62
N ILE A 914 -29.65 1.04 -7.99
CA ILE A 914 -30.96 1.12 -7.35
C ILE A 914 -31.98 0.68 -8.40
N ASP A 915 -32.65 -0.44 -8.16
CA ASP A 915 -33.81 -0.85 -8.97
C ASP A 915 -35.02 -0.01 -8.56
N ASN A 916 -35.51 0.83 -9.48
CA ASN A 916 -36.62 1.73 -9.21
C ASN A 916 -37.99 1.02 -9.25
N GLY A 917 -38.04 -0.28 -9.58
CA GLY A 917 -39.27 -1.09 -9.63
C GLY A 917 -40.19 -0.81 -10.82
N ASP A 918 -39.83 0.13 -11.69
CA ASP A 918 -40.59 0.55 -12.88
C ASP A 918 -39.91 0.14 -14.20
N GLY A 919 -38.89 -0.73 -14.12
CA GLY A 919 -38.08 -1.12 -15.28
C GLY A 919 -37.00 -0.08 -15.64
N THR A 920 -36.68 0.83 -14.73
CA THR A 920 -35.51 1.71 -14.79
C THR A 920 -34.58 1.45 -13.61
N PHE A 921 -33.31 1.79 -13.78
CA PHE A 921 -32.27 1.59 -12.77
C PHE A 921 -31.49 2.89 -12.60
N THR A 922 -31.34 3.34 -11.36
CA THR A 922 -30.46 4.46 -11.03
C THR A 922 -29.07 3.91 -10.72
N VAL A 923 -28.05 4.40 -11.42
CA VAL A 923 -26.66 3.93 -11.33
C VAL A 923 -25.81 5.04 -10.72
N ARG A 924 -25.05 4.69 -9.67
CA ARG A 924 -24.16 5.58 -8.93
C ARG A 924 -22.75 5.55 -9.53
N PHE A 925 -22.16 6.73 -9.71
CA PHE A 925 -20.74 6.94 -9.95
C PHE A 925 -20.21 7.99 -8.97
N TYR A 926 -18.89 8.18 -8.90
CA TYR A 926 -18.28 9.18 -8.05
C TYR A 926 -17.56 10.26 -8.85
N LYS A 927 -17.88 11.51 -8.54
CA LYS A 927 -17.15 12.69 -9.00
C LYS A 927 -16.33 13.23 -7.83
N ASN A 928 -15.02 13.03 -7.88
CA ASN A 928 -14.09 13.43 -6.81
C ASN A 928 -14.52 12.91 -5.42
N GLY A 929 -14.92 11.64 -5.34
CA GLY A 929 -15.37 10.99 -4.10
C GLY A 929 -16.80 11.32 -3.65
N VAL A 930 -17.52 12.20 -4.35
CA VAL A 930 -18.94 12.50 -4.08
C VAL A 930 -19.83 11.71 -5.04
N ALA A 931 -20.83 11.03 -4.50
CA ALA A 931 -21.76 10.24 -5.30
C ALA A 931 -22.57 11.13 -6.26
N ASP A 932 -22.66 10.68 -7.50
CA ASP A 932 -23.47 11.24 -8.58
C ASP A 932 -24.26 10.11 -9.23
N TYR A 933 -25.43 10.41 -9.78
CA TYR A 933 -26.38 9.40 -10.22
C TYR A 933 -26.92 9.70 -11.62
N VAL A 934 -27.19 8.61 -12.36
CA VAL A 934 -27.85 8.64 -13.67
C VAL A 934 -28.86 7.51 -13.75
N THR A 935 -30.02 7.75 -14.36
CA THR A 935 -31.05 6.72 -14.52
C THR A 935 -31.03 6.16 -15.95
N VAL A 936 -31.10 4.85 -16.09
CA VAL A 936 -31.20 4.12 -17.37
C VAL A 936 -32.46 3.28 -17.43
N ASP A 937 -33.08 3.19 -18.61
CA ASP A 937 -34.13 2.19 -18.88
C ASP A 937 -33.56 0.85 -19.37
N ARG A 938 -34.43 -0.16 -19.53
CA ARG A 938 -34.08 -1.53 -20.00
C ARG A 938 -33.83 -1.70 -21.49
N TYR A 939 -33.91 -0.64 -22.27
CA TYR A 939 -33.69 -0.78 -23.70
C TYR A 939 -32.19 -0.75 -23.98
N LEU A 940 -31.67 -1.80 -24.59
CA LEU A 940 -30.25 -1.94 -24.92
C LEU A 940 -30.04 -1.98 -26.44
N PRO A 941 -28.90 -1.49 -26.97
CA PRO A 941 -28.59 -1.56 -28.38
C PRO A 941 -28.37 -2.99 -28.87
N THR A 942 -29.02 -3.34 -29.98
CA THR A 942 -28.97 -4.67 -30.58
C THR A 942 -28.61 -4.63 -32.06
N ASN A 943 -27.99 -5.70 -32.54
CA ASN A 943 -27.81 -5.92 -33.98
C ASN A 943 -29.13 -6.34 -34.64
N ASN A 944 -29.11 -6.53 -35.97
CA ASN A 944 -30.31 -6.88 -36.76
C ASN A 944 -30.97 -8.22 -36.38
N ILE A 945 -30.29 -9.07 -35.59
CA ILE A 945 -30.78 -10.39 -35.14
C ILE A 945 -31.24 -10.32 -33.67
N GLY A 946 -31.07 -9.17 -33.01
CA GLY A 946 -31.51 -8.94 -31.63
C GLY A 946 -30.45 -9.25 -30.56
N ASN A 947 -29.19 -9.45 -30.93
CA ASN A 947 -28.14 -9.65 -29.93
C ASN A 947 -27.56 -8.31 -29.46
N PHE A 948 -27.19 -8.21 -28.20
CA PHE A 948 -26.45 -7.05 -27.68
C PHE A 948 -25.15 -6.85 -28.46
N VAL A 949 -24.72 -5.59 -28.60
CA VAL A 949 -23.56 -5.20 -29.43
C VAL A 949 -22.39 -4.65 -28.61
N TYR A 950 -22.67 -4.07 -27.46
CA TYR A 950 -21.67 -3.51 -26.55
C TYR A 950 -21.41 -4.50 -25.41
N ALA A 951 -21.46 -4.12 -24.14
CA ALA A 951 -21.37 -5.09 -23.05
C ALA A 951 -22.35 -6.26 -23.25
N ASN A 952 -21.86 -7.45 -22.94
CA ASN A 952 -22.49 -8.76 -23.12
C ASN A 952 -22.84 -9.05 -24.58
N ALA A 953 -21.98 -8.59 -25.50
CA ALA A 953 -22.14 -8.79 -26.92
C ALA A 953 -22.38 -10.26 -27.28
N GLY A 954 -23.41 -10.48 -28.10
CA GLY A 954 -23.82 -11.83 -28.52
C GLY A 954 -25.04 -12.37 -27.79
N ASP A 955 -25.36 -11.88 -26.59
CA ASP A 955 -26.55 -12.32 -25.86
C ASP A 955 -27.82 -11.81 -26.50
N TYR A 956 -28.82 -12.69 -26.65
CA TYR A 956 -30.09 -12.35 -27.27
C TYR A 956 -30.97 -11.55 -26.29
N HIS A 957 -31.45 -10.38 -26.73
CA HIS A 957 -32.19 -9.46 -25.85
C HIS A 957 -33.45 -10.06 -25.22
N GLY A 958 -34.07 -11.05 -25.88
CA GLY A 958 -35.29 -11.70 -25.40
C GLY A 958 -35.07 -12.86 -24.42
N ASN A 959 -33.82 -13.16 -24.06
CA ASN A 959 -33.52 -14.25 -23.12
C ASN A 959 -33.81 -13.82 -21.67
N ALA A 960 -34.70 -14.55 -20.99
CA ALA A 960 -35.06 -14.29 -19.59
C ALA A 960 -33.93 -14.61 -18.58
N ASN A 961 -32.87 -15.28 -19.03
CA ASN A 961 -31.68 -15.59 -18.24
C ASN A 961 -30.51 -14.62 -18.51
N ASN A 962 -30.78 -13.45 -19.08
CA ASN A 962 -29.73 -12.45 -19.19
C ASN A 962 -29.47 -11.81 -17.83
N GLU A 963 -28.20 -11.62 -17.54
CA GLU A 963 -27.72 -10.80 -16.43
C GLU A 963 -27.32 -9.43 -16.96
N LEU A 964 -27.95 -8.38 -16.43
CA LEU A 964 -27.96 -7.07 -17.09
C LEU A 964 -27.03 -6.03 -16.47
N TRP A 965 -26.47 -6.26 -15.28
CA TRP A 965 -25.73 -5.22 -14.55
C TRP A 965 -24.58 -4.61 -15.37
N VAL A 966 -23.78 -5.42 -16.08
CA VAL A 966 -22.68 -4.90 -16.92
C VAL A 966 -23.20 -4.00 -18.04
N THR A 967 -24.26 -4.44 -18.72
CA THR A 967 -24.88 -3.70 -19.83
C THR A 967 -25.53 -2.39 -19.38
N LEU A 968 -26.08 -2.37 -18.16
CA LEU A 968 -26.70 -1.19 -17.57
C LEU A 968 -25.64 -0.22 -17.02
N ALA A 969 -24.56 -0.72 -16.40
CA ALA A 969 -23.41 0.11 -16.00
C ALA A 969 -22.78 0.82 -17.20
N GLU A 970 -22.52 0.08 -18.29
CA GLU A 970 -21.92 0.66 -19.51
C GLU A 970 -22.84 1.70 -20.15
N LYS A 971 -24.15 1.42 -20.23
CA LYS A 971 -25.14 2.38 -20.73
C LYS A 971 -25.19 3.64 -19.88
N ALA A 972 -25.19 3.48 -18.56
CA ALA A 972 -25.21 4.59 -17.61
C ALA A 972 -23.93 5.44 -17.74
N TYR A 973 -22.78 4.80 -17.89
CA TYR A 973 -21.50 5.48 -18.12
C TYR A 973 -21.49 6.26 -19.45
N ALA A 974 -22.08 5.70 -20.51
CA ALA A 974 -22.25 6.39 -21.80
C ALA A 974 -23.17 7.62 -21.69
N GLN A 975 -24.25 7.55 -20.89
CA GLN A 975 -25.09 8.71 -20.58
C GLN A 975 -24.38 9.75 -19.74
N LEU A 976 -23.62 9.30 -18.74
CA LEU A 976 -22.90 10.18 -17.81
C LEU A 976 -21.82 11.01 -18.51
N ASN A 977 -21.24 10.51 -19.61
CA ASN A 977 -20.24 11.21 -20.40
C ASN A 977 -20.65 12.65 -20.75
N GLU A 978 -21.94 12.88 -20.98
CA GLU A 978 -22.49 14.21 -21.32
C GLU A 978 -22.33 15.26 -20.21
N ALA A 979 -22.04 14.84 -18.98
CA ALA A 979 -21.73 15.71 -17.85
C ALA A 979 -20.28 16.22 -17.87
N GLU A 980 -19.44 15.75 -18.80
CA GLU A 980 -18.10 16.26 -19.13
C GLU A 980 -17.05 16.12 -18.01
N TRP A 981 -17.25 15.21 -17.06
CA TRP A 981 -16.30 15.02 -15.94
C TRP A 981 -15.64 13.64 -15.88
N ILE A 982 -15.96 12.73 -16.81
CA ILE A 982 -15.36 11.38 -16.86
C ILE A 982 -14.20 11.23 -17.86
N ASN A 983 -13.58 12.34 -18.28
CA ASN A 983 -12.41 12.37 -19.18
C ASN A 983 -12.60 11.64 -20.52
N GLN A 984 -13.76 11.86 -21.14
CA GLN A 984 -14.12 11.33 -22.47
C GLN A 984 -14.60 12.49 -23.36
N ASP A 985 -15.28 12.23 -24.48
CA ASP A 985 -15.59 13.28 -25.46
C ASP A 985 -16.80 14.18 -25.13
N GLY A 986 -17.47 13.95 -24.00
CA GLY A 986 -18.61 14.78 -23.57
C GLY A 986 -19.93 14.50 -24.29
N THR A 987 -20.04 13.41 -25.07
CA THR A 987 -21.27 13.06 -25.79
C THR A 987 -22.07 11.96 -25.10
N ASN A 988 -23.40 12.08 -25.06
CA ASN A 988 -24.31 11.00 -24.65
C ASN A 988 -24.37 9.93 -25.77
N SER A 989 -23.31 9.13 -25.90
CA SER A 989 -23.17 8.13 -26.95
C SER A 989 -22.23 7.00 -26.54
N TYR A 990 -22.46 5.79 -27.07
CA TYR A 990 -21.54 4.67 -26.84
C TYR A 990 -20.17 4.89 -27.50
N ASN A 991 -20.13 5.59 -28.63
CA ASN A 991 -18.86 5.97 -29.25
C ASN A 991 -18.08 6.97 -28.37
N GLY A 992 -18.78 7.79 -27.59
CA GLY A 992 -18.17 8.81 -26.76
C GLY A 992 -17.29 8.26 -25.65
N ILE A 993 -17.64 7.08 -25.13
CA ILE A 993 -16.83 6.31 -24.16
C ILE A 993 -15.87 5.31 -24.84
N GLY A 994 -15.81 5.32 -26.17
CA GLY A 994 -14.97 4.43 -26.99
C GLY A 994 -13.65 5.08 -27.45
N ASN A 995 -13.23 6.19 -26.84
CA ASN A 995 -12.04 6.96 -27.24
C ASN A 995 -10.76 6.52 -26.50
N ALA A 996 -10.74 5.31 -25.94
CA ALA A 996 -9.75 4.82 -24.98
C ALA A 996 -9.74 5.64 -23.66
N GLY A 997 -9.16 5.06 -22.61
CA GLY A 997 -9.13 5.65 -21.28
C GLY A 997 -8.20 4.88 -20.35
N TYR A 998 -8.08 5.35 -19.11
CA TYR A 998 -7.21 4.77 -18.09
C TYR A 998 -8.02 4.02 -17.03
N LEU A 999 -7.45 2.93 -16.51
CA LEU A 999 -8.07 2.14 -15.43
C LEU A 999 -8.27 2.99 -14.18
N SER A 1000 -7.30 3.84 -13.84
CA SER A 1000 -7.39 4.79 -12.72
C SER A 1000 -8.59 5.75 -12.81
N ASP A 1001 -9.00 6.17 -14.01
CA ASP A 1001 -10.23 6.96 -14.18
C ASP A 1001 -11.48 6.13 -13.85
N ALA A 1002 -11.55 4.90 -14.36
CA ALA A 1002 -12.65 3.99 -14.03
C ALA A 1002 -12.70 3.68 -12.53
N PHE A 1003 -11.57 3.41 -11.88
CA PHE A 1003 -11.50 3.16 -10.44
C PHE A 1003 -12.08 4.34 -9.64
N LYS A 1004 -11.63 5.58 -9.91
CA LYS A 1004 -12.18 6.78 -9.25
C LYS A 1004 -13.69 6.90 -9.44
N HIS A 1005 -14.21 6.65 -10.64
CA HIS A 1005 -15.64 6.78 -10.92
C HIS A 1005 -16.49 5.67 -10.32
N ILE A 1006 -15.94 4.46 -10.16
CA ILE A 1006 -16.65 3.30 -9.62
C ILE A 1006 -16.60 3.27 -8.10
N THR A 1007 -15.40 3.39 -7.51
CA THR A 1007 -15.15 3.22 -6.06
C THR A 1007 -15.26 4.53 -5.29
N GLY A 1008 -14.98 5.67 -5.92
CA GLY A 1008 -14.91 6.97 -5.26
C GLY A 1008 -13.59 7.22 -4.54
N GLU A 1009 -12.69 6.24 -4.57
CA GLU A 1009 -11.35 6.35 -4.00
C GLU A 1009 -10.42 7.16 -4.91
N LYS A 1010 -9.30 7.62 -4.34
CA LYS A 1010 -8.19 8.11 -5.16
C LYS A 1010 -7.59 6.93 -5.90
N ALA A 1011 -7.03 7.19 -7.08
CA ALA A 1011 -6.33 6.18 -7.86
C ALA A 1011 -4.97 6.70 -8.34
N ALA A 1012 -4.00 5.80 -8.42
CA ALA A 1012 -2.72 6.05 -9.03
C ALA A 1012 -2.71 5.57 -10.48
N LEU A 1013 -2.19 6.43 -11.35
CA LEU A 1013 -2.09 6.21 -12.78
C LEU A 1013 -0.65 5.84 -13.16
N GLY A 1014 -0.50 4.86 -14.06
CA GLY A 1014 0.72 4.63 -14.83
C GLY A 1014 1.92 4.21 -14.00
N ARG A 1015 1.70 3.44 -12.92
CA ARG A 1015 2.80 3.02 -12.04
C ARG A 1015 3.75 2.08 -12.76
N PHE A 1016 5.05 2.26 -12.49
CA PHE A 1016 6.08 1.31 -12.94
C PHE A 1016 5.82 -0.07 -12.32
N LEU A 1017 6.02 -1.11 -13.13
CA LEU A 1017 5.84 -2.49 -12.70
C LEU A 1017 6.84 -2.83 -11.58
N SER A 1018 6.31 -3.25 -10.44
CA SER A 1018 7.07 -3.71 -9.28
C SER A 1018 6.27 -4.84 -8.64
N PHE A 1019 6.90 -6.01 -8.47
CA PHE A 1019 6.23 -7.21 -7.96
C PHE A 1019 5.64 -6.93 -6.58
N ASP A 1020 6.48 -6.49 -5.64
CA ASP A 1020 6.07 -6.23 -4.25
C ASP A 1020 4.97 -5.18 -4.17
N LYS A 1021 5.05 -4.10 -4.94
CA LYS A 1021 4.04 -3.04 -4.89
C LYS A 1021 2.69 -3.49 -5.43
N VAL A 1022 2.67 -4.30 -6.49
CA VAL A 1022 1.43 -4.86 -7.05
C VAL A 1022 0.82 -5.84 -6.06
N VAL A 1023 1.62 -6.76 -5.52
CA VAL A 1023 1.16 -7.79 -4.57
C VAL A 1023 0.63 -7.13 -3.30
N ASN A 1024 1.39 -6.19 -2.71
CA ASN A 1024 0.96 -5.47 -1.51
C ASN A 1024 -0.34 -4.70 -1.74
N ALA A 1025 -0.46 -3.98 -2.87
CA ALA A 1025 -1.68 -3.27 -3.22
C ALA A 1025 -2.89 -4.22 -3.33
N PHE A 1026 -2.73 -5.33 -4.05
CA PHE A 1026 -3.82 -6.30 -4.23
C PHE A 1026 -4.20 -6.98 -2.90
N GLN A 1027 -3.22 -7.36 -2.08
CA GLN A 1027 -3.47 -8.00 -0.78
C GLN A 1027 -4.03 -7.02 0.27
N SER A 1028 -3.73 -5.73 0.17
CA SER A 1028 -4.33 -4.70 1.04
C SER A 1028 -5.73 -4.27 0.60
N GLY A 1029 -6.35 -4.97 -0.35
CA GLY A 1029 -7.68 -4.67 -0.86
C GLY A 1029 -7.75 -3.53 -1.88
N GLU A 1030 -6.62 -2.99 -2.36
CA GLU A 1030 -6.65 -2.01 -3.44
C GLU A 1030 -7.13 -2.68 -4.74
N VAL A 1031 -7.93 -1.96 -5.52
CA VAL A 1031 -8.34 -2.41 -6.85
C VAL A 1031 -7.16 -2.25 -7.80
N VAL A 1032 -6.74 -3.32 -8.49
CA VAL A 1032 -5.55 -3.33 -9.35
C VAL A 1032 -5.88 -3.71 -10.79
N GLY A 1033 -5.27 -3.01 -11.75
CA GLY A 1033 -5.37 -3.36 -13.16
C GLY A 1033 -4.10 -3.05 -13.95
N PHE A 1034 -3.94 -3.70 -15.10
CA PHE A 1034 -2.74 -3.60 -15.93
C PHE A 1034 -3.03 -3.06 -17.33
N GLY A 1035 -2.14 -2.20 -17.81
CA GLY A 1035 -2.11 -1.72 -19.19
C GLY A 1035 -1.06 -2.47 -20.01
N SER A 1036 -1.50 -3.21 -21.03
CA SER A 1036 -0.61 -3.93 -21.94
C SER A 1036 0.15 -3.01 -22.90
N LYS A 1037 1.35 -3.43 -23.32
CA LYS A 1037 2.17 -2.67 -24.27
C LYS A 1037 1.45 -2.50 -25.62
N SER A 1038 1.82 -1.44 -26.35
CA SER A 1038 1.27 -1.17 -27.70
C SER A 1038 1.81 -2.10 -28.79
N GLY A 1039 2.83 -2.91 -28.50
CA GLY A 1039 3.41 -3.88 -29.41
C GLY A 1039 4.42 -4.79 -28.69
N GLY A 1040 4.87 -5.84 -29.38
CA GLY A 1040 5.85 -6.79 -28.82
C GLY A 1040 5.30 -7.69 -27.70
N VAL A 1041 3.97 -7.82 -27.59
CA VAL A 1041 3.31 -8.69 -26.62
C VAL A 1041 3.11 -10.10 -27.18
N ALA A 1042 2.96 -11.07 -26.30
CA ALA A 1042 2.69 -12.46 -26.60
C ALA A 1042 1.39 -12.63 -27.38
N SER A 1043 1.32 -13.68 -28.20
CA SER A 1043 0.19 -13.93 -29.10
C SER A 1043 -1.16 -14.11 -28.41
N ASN A 1044 -1.17 -14.38 -27.09
CA ASN A 1044 -2.36 -14.48 -26.25
C ASN A 1044 -2.76 -13.18 -25.53
N ILE A 1045 -1.95 -12.11 -25.60
CA ILE A 1045 -2.21 -10.81 -24.95
C ILE A 1045 -2.57 -9.75 -25.99
N VAL A 1046 -3.63 -8.99 -25.74
CA VAL A 1046 -4.08 -7.92 -26.62
C VAL A 1046 -3.21 -6.69 -26.38
N THR A 1047 -2.77 -5.99 -27.42
CA THR A 1047 -1.97 -4.76 -27.31
C THR A 1047 -2.83 -3.55 -26.94
N SER A 1048 -2.27 -2.58 -26.22
CA SER A 1048 -2.96 -1.32 -25.86
C SER A 1048 -4.32 -1.55 -25.21
N HIS A 1049 -4.37 -2.52 -24.31
CA HIS A 1049 -5.60 -3.05 -23.73
C HIS A 1049 -5.50 -3.16 -22.21
N ALA A 1050 -6.62 -2.91 -21.53
CA ALA A 1050 -6.74 -2.94 -20.08
C ALA A 1050 -7.17 -4.32 -19.59
N TYR A 1051 -6.51 -4.79 -18.54
CA TYR A 1051 -6.77 -6.06 -17.86
C TYR A 1051 -7.01 -5.81 -16.37
N ALA A 1052 -7.94 -6.54 -15.77
CA ALA A 1052 -8.17 -6.51 -14.33
C ALA A 1052 -7.32 -7.59 -13.64
N LEU A 1053 -6.67 -7.27 -12.52
CA LEU A 1053 -6.12 -8.30 -11.65
C LEU A 1053 -7.27 -8.89 -10.84
N VAL A 1054 -7.52 -10.18 -11.00
CA VAL A 1054 -8.67 -10.86 -10.37
C VAL A 1054 -8.27 -11.96 -9.40
N ASP A 1055 -7.01 -12.39 -9.42
CA ASP A 1055 -6.46 -13.30 -8.42
C ASP A 1055 -4.93 -13.20 -8.41
N TYR A 1056 -4.33 -13.51 -7.27
CA TYR A 1056 -2.89 -13.68 -7.13
C TYR A 1056 -2.62 -14.91 -6.24
N ASN A 1057 -2.01 -15.92 -6.84
CA ASN A 1057 -1.66 -17.14 -6.15
C ASN A 1057 -0.25 -17.03 -5.58
N ALA A 1058 -0.14 -16.83 -4.26
CA ALA A 1058 1.15 -16.63 -3.57
C ALA A 1058 2.07 -17.86 -3.65
N GLU A 1059 1.52 -19.07 -3.74
CA GLU A 1059 2.31 -20.32 -3.82
C GLU A 1059 3.04 -20.45 -5.17
N THR A 1060 2.37 -20.06 -6.25
CA THR A 1060 2.90 -20.15 -7.62
C THR A 1060 3.48 -18.82 -8.12
N GLN A 1061 3.28 -17.73 -7.35
CA GLN A 1061 3.59 -16.34 -7.72
C GLN A 1061 3.00 -15.93 -9.07
N LYS A 1062 1.83 -16.46 -9.40
CA LYS A 1062 1.14 -16.15 -10.64
C LYS A 1062 -0.05 -15.23 -10.41
N PHE A 1063 -0.21 -14.32 -11.36
CA PHE A 1063 -1.29 -13.35 -11.41
C PHE A 1063 -2.34 -13.85 -12.39
N THR A 1064 -3.61 -13.86 -11.98
CA THR A 1064 -4.72 -14.13 -12.88
C THR A 1064 -5.28 -12.79 -13.35
N LEU A 1065 -5.12 -12.51 -14.63
CA LEU A 1065 -5.64 -11.30 -15.26
C LEU A 1065 -6.91 -11.61 -16.05
N LEU A 1066 -7.98 -10.85 -15.81
CA LEU A 1066 -9.20 -10.90 -16.59
C LEU A 1066 -9.08 -9.98 -17.81
N ASN A 1067 -9.29 -10.58 -18.97
CA ASN A 1067 -9.46 -9.90 -20.25
C ASN A 1067 -10.94 -9.56 -20.49
N PRO A 1068 -11.34 -8.28 -20.51
CA PRO A 1068 -12.75 -7.92 -20.70
C PRO A 1068 -13.30 -8.32 -22.08
N TRP A 1069 -12.47 -8.61 -23.09
CA TRP A 1069 -12.94 -8.97 -24.45
C TRP A 1069 -13.53 -10.38 -24.60
N SER A 1070 -13.15 -11.34 -23.77
CA SER A 1070 -13.25 -12.75 -24.18
C SER A 1070 -14.62 -13.38 -23.87
N THR A 1071 -15.15 -14.09 -24.86
CA THR A 1071 -16.03 -15.26 -24.64
C THR A 1071 -15.14 -16.50 -24.78
N ASP A 1072 -15.42 -17.56 -24.02
CA ASP A 1072 -14.59 -18.79 -23.91
C ASP A 1072 -14.31 -19.53 -25.24
N ASN A 1073 -14.83 -19.04 -26.37
CA ASN A 1073 -14.73 -19.63 -27.70
C ASN A 1073 -13.52 -19.14 -28.54
N ASN A 1074 -12.71 -18.20 -28.06
CA ASN A 1074 -11.55 -17.71 -28.81
C ASN A 1074 -10.24 -18.30 -28.25
N ALA A 1075 -9.84 -19.46 -28.78
CA ALA A 1075 -8.72 -20.28 -28.30
C ALA A 1075 -7.34 -19.60 -28.24
N VAL A 1076 -7.21 -18.38 -28.77
CA VAL A 1076 -5.96 -17.59 -28.78
C VAL A 1076 -5.94 -16.51 -27.70
N LYS A 1077 -7.09 -15.93 -27.31
CA LYS A 1077 -7.18 -14.82 -26.35
C LYS A 1077 -8.12 -15.20 -25.21
N SER A 1078 -7.62 -16.01 -24.27
CA SER A 1078 -8.39 -16.51 -23.14
C SER A 1078 -8.98 -15.38 -22.29
N ARG A 1079 -10.09 -15.69 -21.61
CA ARG A 1079 -10.80 -14.81 -20.68
C ARG A 1079 -9.97 -14.49 -19.46
N THR A 1080 -9.39 -15.51 -18.85
CA THR A 1080 -8.41 -15.39 -17.79
C THR A 1080 -7.02 -15.76 -18.32
N LEU A 1081 -6.02 -15.02 -17.89
CA LEU A 1081 -4.62 -15.26 -18.19
C LEU A 1081 -3.88 -15.44 -16.87
N GLU A 1082 -3.37 -16.64 -16.63
CA GLU A 1082 -2.50 -16.91 -15.50
C GLU A 1082 -1.05 -16.66 -15.94
N LEU A 1083 -0.42 -15.62 -15.40
CA LEU A 1083 0.87 -15.11 -15.84
C LEU A 1083 1.86 -15.04 -14.67
N SER A 1084 3.10 -15.45 -14.93
CA SER A 1084 4.24 -15.16 -14.06
C SER A 1084 4.61 -13.68 -14.08
N TRP A 1085 5.38 -13.21 -13.09
CA TRP A 1085 5.88 -11.84 -13.09
C TRP A 1085 6.74 -11.50 -14.32
N SER A 1086 7.56 -12.45 -14.80
CA SER A 1086 8.34 -12.28 -16.04
C SER A 1086 7.47 -12.09 -17.28
N GLU A 1087 6.31 -12.76 -17.33
CA GLU A 1087 5.35 -12.56 -18.41
C GLU A 1087 4.64 -11.22 -18.26
N ILE A 1088 4.34 -10.77 -17.03
CA ILE A 1088 3.80 -9.42 -16.81
C ILE A 1088 4.79 -8.36 -17.31
N THR A 1089 6.06 -8.38 -16.89
CA THR A 1089 7.05 -7.37 -17.30
C THR A 1089 7.38 -7.41 -18.79
N SER A 1090 7.28 -8.59 -19.40
CA SER A 1090 7.46 -8.75 -20.85
C SER A 1090 6.32 -8.16 -21.67
N ASN A 1091 5.08 -8.20 -21.17
CA ASN A 1091 3.88 -7.89 -21.95
C ASN A 1091 3.13 -6.61 -21.55
N PHE A 1092 3.33 -6.13 -20.34
CA PHE A 1092 2.62 -4.98 -19.79
C PHE A 1092 3.56 -3.79 -19.58
N SER A 1093 3.02 -2.58 -19.70
CA SER A 1093 3.79 -1.34 -19.60
C SER A 1093 3.67 -0.67 -18.24
N TYR A 1094 2.52 -0.80 -17.59
CA TYR A 1094 2.23 -0.16 -16.31
C TYR A 1094 1.06 -0.87 -15.63
N TRP A 1095 0.85 -0.51 -14.36
CA TRP A 1095 -0.34 -0.87 -13.60
C TRP A 1095 -0.95 0.38 -12.94
N ASP A 1096 -2.27 0.34 -12.74
CA ASP A 1096 -3.03 1.34 -12.00
C ASP A 1096 -3.59 0.66 -10.75
N SER A 1097 -3.77 1.43 -9.67
CA SER A 1097 -4.50 0.96 -8.50
C SER A 1097 -5.32 2.05 -7.84
N THR A 1098 -6.28 1.68 -6.99
CA THR A 1098 -6.78 2.63 -5.97
C THR A 1098 -5.67 2.95 -4.96
N ILE A 1099 -5.87 3.97 -4.14
CA ILE A 1099 -4.92 4.35 -3.09
C ILE A 1099 -5.70 4.34 -1.79
N SER A 1100 -5.42 3.37 -0.92
CA SER A 1100 -6.02 3.35 0.41
C SER A 1100 -5.58 4.59 1.18
N ASN A 1101 -6.54 5.43 1.60
CA ASN A 1101 -6.24 6.38 2.67
C ASN A 1101 -6.10 5.52 3.93
N VAL A 1102 -4.89 5.38 4.48
CA VAL A 1102 -4.73 4.98 5.88
C VAL A 1102 -5.38 6.07 6.71
N VAL A 1103 -6.68 5.94 6.96
CA VAL A 1103 -7.34 6.64 8.05
C VAL A 1103 -7.15 5.72 9.24
N SER A 1104 -6.20 6.08 10.09
CA SER A 1104 -6.21 5.65 11.49
C SER A 1104 -7.59 5.97 12.05
N THR A 1105 -8.41 4.94 12.26
CA THR A 1105 -9.55 5.02 13.18
C THR A 1105 -9.13 4.35 14.47
#